data_AF-X7EEH1-F1
#
_entry.id   AF-X7EEH1-F1
#
_cell.length_a   1.000
_cell.length_b   1.000
_cell.length_c   1.000
_cell.angle_alpha   90.00
_cell.angle_beta   90.00
_cell.angle_gamma   90.00
#
_symmetry.space_group_name_H-M   'P 1'
#
loop_
_entity.id
_entity.type
_entity.pdbx_description
1 polymer ?
#
loop_
_entity_poly.entity_id
_entity_poly.type
_entity_poly.pdbx_seq_one_letter_code
_entity_poly.pdbx_strand_id
1 'polypeptide(L)'
;MELPTACYRLQFREGMDFDRAAGIAPYLRNLGVSHLYASPLFTAAPGSTHGYDVTDPTEVEPEIGGREGLERLSRALRAEGLGLVLDIVPNHMAFSPEAPWLRDVMRWGTDSRYARHFDIDWSQRLRLPWLPAPFETHLAEDGFTVVDEEDGPALDTGGLRIPLADTPGLAAARSGDRDAIRALHAEQPWRLVHWRTEADAIAHRRFFNVTGLIGLRVEEEQVFEDSHALLFELVEAGIVQGVRLDHIDGLLDPAQYLARLRARLPDTPIWAEKILTGPEQLPPDWPIEGTTGYVAARAFGRLLTDADGLDRIDSDYRAATGRTDPAEDVLAGAKRQIMTEDLSAELWALNMMFAEIAAADPVGVEFGPERLREALIEMIAAFPRYRTYMTARTVSEEDAALVRRAGSLAASRLPAPGAVPLLTDILTRPDAETARFRLRFQQVTGAAVAKSQEDTAFYREVRLLSTNEVGGEPDDDPFGPAGFHRAMLRRAARMPHALTLTTSHDTKRSEDARMRIAAASHAPDAFAELFRLCDELASDDLHPNLRWYLAQTLLALDSTDSDIEARLHTHVEKALREAKTETYWTAPNETLEASAREYASRLVDRLLPHPEAARPILEIADRLSLAQCSLKLTVPGVCDIYQGCEIANYSLTDPDNRRPVDFAALDGALSDVSRLARPLDRAKFDLTRSLLHLRRARPELFLDGSYTPRETDNRICAFSREHGEETLSVAVALEPGVTANELEAAAPGELIWPKAIDAPVRIAIREG
;
A
#
# COMPACT_ATOMS: atom_id res chain seq x y z
N MET A 1 -15.53 -16.06 17.99
CA MET A 1 -15.17 -15.20 16.83
C MET A 1 -16.10 -15.45 15.65
N GLU A 2 -16.67 -14.39 15.07
CA GLU A 2 -17.46 -14.44 13.83
C GLU A 2 -16.64 -13.80 12.69
N LEU A 3 -16.51 -14.49 11.55
CA LEU A 3 -15.73 -14.00 10.40
C LEU A 3 -16.66 -13.36 9.35
N PRO A 4 -16.21 -12.26 8.70
CA PRO A 4 -16.91 -11.72 7.54
C PRO A 4 -16.96 -12.75 6.40
N THR A 5 -18.11 -12.91 5.75
CA THR A 5 -18.18 -13.65 4.48
C THR A 5 -17.62 -12.82 3.32
N ALA A 6 -17.74 -11.50 3.42
CA ALA A 6 -17.25 -10.49 2.48
C ALA A 6 -17.20 -9.10 3.14
N CYS A 7 -16.17 -8.33 2.78
CA CYS A 7 -15.95 -6.94 3.20
C CYS A 7 -16.15 -5.97 2.02
N TYR A 8 -16.63 -4.76 2.31
CA TYR A 8 -16.69 -3.64 1.37
C TYR A 8 -15.85 -2.47 1.90
N ARG A 9 -14.70 -2.18 1.29
CA ARG A 9 -13.82 -1.08 1.69
C ARG A 9 -14.41 0.26 1.28
N LEU A 10 -14.69 1.12 2.26
CA LEU A 10 -15.19 2.47 2.09
C LEU A 10 -14.18 3.50 2.59
N GLN A 11 -13.88 4.49 1.75
CA GLN A 11 -13.07 5.65 2.10
C GLN A 11 -13.96 6.73 2.72
N PHE A 12 -13.64 7.13 3.95
CA PHE A 12 -14.24 8.29 4.61
C PHE A 12 -13.48 9.57 4.27
N ARG A 13 -14.12 10.73 4.49
CA ARG A 13 -13.71 12.08 4.05
C ARG A 13 -14.06 12.33 2.57
N GLU A 14 -13.68 13.48 2.02
CA GLU A 14 -14.02 13.89 0.64
C GLU A 14 -15.54 13.78 0.32
N GLY A 15 -16.37 14.20 1.28
CA GLY A 15 -17.83 14.14 1.18
C GLY A 15 -18.46 12.80 1.58
N MET A 16 -17.69 11.82 2.07
CA MET A 16 -18.19 10.63 2.74
C MET A 16 -18.03 10.74 4.27
N ASP A 17 -19.14 11.01 4.95
CA ASP A 17 -19.23 11.07 6.41
C ASP A 17 -20.02 9.87 6.98
N PHE A 18 -20.18 9.80 8.31
CA PHE A 18 -20.91 8.70 8.94
C PHE A 18 -22.39 8.62 8.54
N ASP A 19 -23.04 9.75 8.27
CA ASP A 19 -24.46 9.78 7.94
C ASP A 19 -24.69 9.32 6.49
N ARG A 20 -23.81 9.71 5.56
CA ARG A 20 -23.82 9.21 4.19
C ARG A 20 -23.49 7.71 4.15
N ALA A 21 -22.51 7.25 4.92
CA ALA A 21 -22.20 5.84 5.07
C ALA A 21 -23.39 5.05 5.65
N ALA A 22 -24.11 5.62 6.63
CA ALA A 22 -25.32 5.02 7.18
C ALA A 22 -26.42 4.90 6.11
N GLY A 23 -26.55 5.91 5.24
CA GLY A 23 -27.52 5.94 4.14
C GLY A 23 -27.31 4.85 3.08
N ILE A 24 -26.07 4.35 2.90
CA ILE A 24 -25.77 3.28 1.93
C ILE A 24 -25.83 1.86 2.56
N ALA A 25 -26.10 1.72 3.86
CA ALA A 25 -26.18 0.40 4.50
C ALA A 25 -27.19 -0.55 3.82
N PRO A 26 -28.40 -0.11 3.40
CA PRO A 26 -29.34 -0.97 2.67
C PRO A 26 -28.79 -1.43 1.31
N TYR A 27 -28.06 -0.55 0.61
CA TYR A 27 -27.40 -0.89 -0.65
C TYR A 27 -26.37 -2.02 -0.43
N LEU A 28 -25.49 -1.88 0.57
CA LEU A 28 -24.46 -2.87 0.89
C LEU A 28 -25.07 -4.24 1.23
N ARG A 29 -26.16 -4.25 2.01
CA ARG A 29 -26.93 -5.46 2.33
C ARG A 29 -27.48 -6.14 1.08
N ASN A 30 -28.05 -5.35 0.17
CA ASN A 30 -28.64 -5.85 -1.08
C ASN A 30 -27.59 -6.27 -2.11
N LEU A 31 -26.39 -5.68 -2.08
CA LEU A 31 -25.24 -6.15 -2.85
C LEU A 31 -24.79 -7.53 -2.37
N GLY A 32 -24.84 -7.78 -1.05
CA GLY A 32 -24.65 -9.09 -0.44
C GLY A 32 -23.44 -9.20 0.49
N VAL A 33 -22.73 -8.09 0.76
CA VAL A 33 -21.61 -8.10 1.72
C VAL A 33 -22.08 -8.36 3.15
N SER A 34 -21.14 -8.70 4.03
CA SER A 34 -21.41 -8.92 5.47
C SER A 34 -20.87 -7.80 6.35
N HIS A 35 -19.81 -7.12 5.90
CA HIS A 35 -19.12 -6.12 6.69
C HIS A 35 -18.77 -4.90 5.83
N LEU A 36 -18.95 -3.71 6.40
CA LEU A 36 -18.30 -2.49 5.91
C LEU A 36 -16.89 -2.47 6.47
N TYR A 37 -15.89 -2.24 5.63
CA TYR A 37 -14.51 -2.06 6.02
C TYR A 37 -14.15 -0.57 5.89
N ALA A 38 -14.10 0.13 7.01
CA ALA A 38 -13.84 1.57 7.04
C ALA A 38 -12.35 1.88 6.93
N SER A 39 -11.99 2.94 6.20
CA SER A 39 -10.70 3.63 6.40
C SER A 39 -10.55 4.16 7.83
N PRO A 40 -9.35 4.63 8.24
CA PRO A 40 -9.16 5.14 9.61
C PRO A 40 -10.17 6.24 9.98
N LEU A 41 -10.77 6.10 11.17
CA LEU A 41 -11.87 6.93 11.66
C LEU A 41 -11.49 7.86 12.81
N PHE A 42 -10.25 7.79 13.29
CA PHE A 42 -9.77 8.65 14.38
C PHE A 42 -9.38 10.02 13.84
N THR A 43 -9.33 11.01 14.73
CA THR A 43 -9.02 12.40 14.39
C THR A 43 -7.67 12.46 13.68
N ALA A 44 -7.67 13.06 12.49
CA ALA A 44 -6.51 13.17 11.62
C ALA A 44 -6.05 14.62 11.49
N ALA A 45 -5.00 14.86 10.70
CA ALA A 45 -4.56 16.21 10.42
C ALA A 45 -5.66 17.00 9.66
N PRO A 46 -5.82 18.31 9.92
CA PRO A 46 -6.80 19.13 9.23
C PRO A 46 -6.68 19.02 7.71
N GLY A 47 -7.81 18.80 7.02
CA GLY A 47 -7.82 18.62 5.57
C GLY A 47 -7.27 17.28 5.06
N SER A 48 -7.01 16.32 5.97
CA SER A 48 -6.70 14.94 5.58
C SER A 48 -7.79 14.39 4.65
N THR A 49 -7.37 13.61 3.66
CA THR A 49 -8.28 12.94 2.71
C THR A 49 -8.37 11.43 2.96
N HIS A 50 -7.65 10.91 3.96
CA HIS A 50 -7.48 9.48 4.16
C HIS A 50 -7.45 9.02 5.63
N GLY A 51 -7.02 9.87 6.56
CA GLY A 51 -7.02 9.58 8.00
C GLY A 51 -5.83 8.78 8.55
N TYR A 52 -4.78 8.58 7.75
CA TYR A 52 -3.56 7.85 8.20
C TYR A 52 -2.61 8.74 9.01
N ASP A 53 -2.74 10.05 8.85
CA ASP A 53 -2.10 11.13 9.58
C ASP A 53 -2.87 11.43 10.88
N VAL A 54 -3.02 10.41 11.74
CA VAL A 54 -3.75 10.52 13.02
C VAL A 54 -3.10 11.56 13.94
N THR A 55 -3.88 12.54 14.39
CA THR A 55 -3.47 13.56 15.36
C THR A 55 -3.88 13.19 16.79
N ASP A 56 -5.03 12.50 16.95
CA ASP A 56 -5.50 12.01 18.24
C ASP A 56 -6.13 10.60 18.09
N PRO A 57 -5.47 9.53 18.59
CA PRO A 57 -6.01 8.17 18.53
C PRO A 57 -7.10 7.91 19.57
N THR A 58 -7.42 8.89 20.43
CA THR A 58 -8.42 8.78 21.50
C THR A 58 -9.76 9.43 21.15
N GLU A 59 -9.85 10.05 19.97
CA GLU A 59 -11.06 10.74 19.49
C GLU A 59 -11.49 10.22 18.10
N VAL A 60 -12.80 10.06 17.92
CA VAL A 60 -13.39 9.79 16.60
C VAL A 60 -13.52 11.12 15.86
N GLU A 61 -13.02 11.18 14.63
CA GLU A 61 -12.91 12.38 13.80
C GLU A 61 -14.19 13.24 13.82
N PRO A 62 -14.15 14.45 14.43
CA PRO A 62 -15.30 15.34 14.50
C PRO A 62 -15.79 15.77 13.12
N GLU A 63 -14.90 16.00 12.14
CA GLU A 63 -15.26 16.52 10.82
C GLU A 63 -16.15 15.56 10.00
N ILE A 64 -16.09 14.25 10.27
CA ILE A 64 -16.94 13.25 9.61
C ILE A 64 -18.15 12.80 10.47
N GLY A 65 -18.40 13.49 11.58
CA GLY A 65 -19.57 13.31 12.44
C GLY A 65 -19.29 12.82 13.87
N GLY A 66 -18.02 12.60 14.22
CA GLY A 66 -17.59 12.24 15.57
C GLY A 66 -18.22 10.94 16.12
N ARG A 67 -18.11 10.76 17.44
CA ARG A 67 -18.59 9.55 18.12
C ARG A 67 -20.08 9.28 17.88
N GLU A 68 -20.92 10.32 17.96
CA GLU A 68 -22.36 10.16 17.76
C GLU A 68 -22.72 9.73 16.32
N GLY A 69 -21.98 10.24 15.33
CA GLY A 69 -22.11 9.81 13.93
C GLY A 69 -21.72 8.35 13.75
N LEU A 70 -20.59 7.92 14.32
CA LEU A 70 -20.16 6.52 14.28
C LEU A 70 -21.20 5.58 14.92
N GLU A 71 -21.82 6.00 16.03
CA GLU A 71 -22.90 5.23 16.65
C GLU A 71 -24.16 5.16 15.80
N ARG A 72 -24.51 6.22 15.06
CA ARG A 72 -25.59 6.19 14.06
C ARG A 72 -25.27 5.22 12.93
N LEU A 73 -24.06 5.27 12.38
CA LEU A 73 -23.59 4.32 11.38
C LEU A 73 -23.67 2.88 11.88
N SER A 74 -23.16 2.61 13.08
CA SER A 74 -23.20 1.27 13.69
C SER A 74 -24.63 0.76 13.83
N ARG A 75 -25.57 1.61 14.28
CA ARG A 75 -27.01 1.24 14.35
C ARG A 75 -27.59 0.93 12.97
N ALA A 76 -27.27 1.72 11.95
CA ALA A 76 -27.74 1.48 10.57
C ALA A 76 -27.18 0.17 10.00
N LEU A 77 -25.89 -0.10 10.18
CA LEU A 77 -25.26 -1.36 9.77
C LEU A 77 -25.90 -2.55 10.47
N ARG A 78 -26.08 -2.49 11.80
CA ARG A 78 -26.72 -3.56 12.57
C ARG A 78 -28.17 -3.81 12.15
N ALA A 79 -28.93 -2.75 11.83
CA ALA A 79 -30.31 -2.88 11.35
C ALA A 79 -30.39 -3.71 10.04
N GLU A 80 -29.35 -3.63 9.22
CA GLU A 80 -29.20 -4.39 7.98
C GLU A 80 -28.44 -5.73 8.17
N GLY A 81 -28.06 -6.06 9.40
CA GLY A 81 -27.26 -7.24 9.72
C GLY A 81 -25.87 -7.20 9.07
N LEU A 82 -25.22 -6.02 9.11
CA LEU A 82 -23.86 -5.78 8.68
C LEU A 82 -22.96 -5.47 9.89
N GLY A 83 -21.72 -5.95 9.85
CA GLY A 83 -20.68 -5.58 10.81
C GLY A 83 -19.76 -4.46 10.30
N LEU A 84 -18.86 -3.99 11.17
CA LEU A 84 -17.85 -2.98 10.87
C LEU A 84 -16.44 -3.54 11.12
N VAL A 85 -15.59 -3.51 10.10
CA VAL A 85 -14.14 -3.71 10.21
C VAL A 85 -13.48 -2.32 10.23
N LEU A 86 -12.65 -2.06 11.24
CA LEU A 86 -11.96 -0.79 11.42
C LEU A 86 -10.48 -0.90 11.03
N ASP A 87 -10.01 0.03 10.21
CA ASP A 87 -8.61 0.25 9.93
C ASP A 87 -7.95 1.08 11.04
N ILE A 88 -6.81 0.64 11.58
CA ILE A 88 -6.06 1.33 12.63
C ILE A 88 -4.59 1.52 12.26
N VAL A 89 -3.99 2.58 12.80
CA VAL A 89 -2.63 3.04 12.45
C VAL A 89 -1.70 3.00 13.67
N PRO A 90 -1.14 1.84 14.03
CA PRO A 90 -0.36 1.69 15.26
C PRO A 90 1.09 2.20 15.13
N ASN A 91 1.60 2.35 13.91
CA ASN A 91 3.02 2.62 13.69
C ASN A 91 3.42 4.08 13.94
N HIS A 92 2.52 5.03 13.70
CA HIS A 92 2.85 6.44 13.58
C HIS A 92 1.66 7.36 13.86
N MET A 93 1.94 8.64 14.04
CA MET A 93 0.99 9.75 14.12
C MET A 93 1.46 10.92 13.26
N ALA A 94 0.59 11.91 13.04
CA ALA A 94 0.95 13.17 12.41
C ALA A 94 2.07 13.89 13.19
N PHE A 95 3.10 14.28 12.47
CA PHE A 95 4.19 15.12 12.97
C PHE A 95 3.81 16.59 12.81
N SER A 96 2.91 17.04 13.68
CA SER A 96 2.25 18.35 13.57
C SER A 96 1.94 18.93 14.96
N PRO A 97 1.96 20.27 15.16
CA PRO A 97 1.59 20.89 16.44
C PRO A 97 0.11 20.73 16.81
N GLU A 98 -0.73 20.29 15.87
CA GLU A 98 -2.14 19.94 16.06
C GLU A 98 -2.30 18.61 16.81
N ALA A 99 -1.30 17.73 16.81
CA ALA A 99 -1.35 16.47 17.54
C ALA A 99 -1.11 16.71 19.04
N PRO A 100 -2.09 16.49 19.93
CA PRO A 100 -2.01 16.91 21.34
C PRO A 100 -0.81 16.31 22.09
N TRP A 101 -0.48 15.05 21.81
CA TRP A 101 0.65 14.37 22.44
C TRP A 101 1.99 14.97 22.01
N LEU A 102 2.15 15.25 20.72
CA LEU A 102 3.37 15.85 20.18
C LEU A 102 3.50 17.32 20.60
N ARG A 103 2.37 18.03 20.68
CA ARG A 103 2.30 19.41 21.19
C ARG A 103 2.86 19.52 22.60
N ASP A 104 2.49 18.59 23.49
CA ASP A 104 3.03 18.50 24.84
C ASP A 104 4.54 18.17 24.84
N VAL A 105 4.99 17.27 23.96
CA VAL A 105 6.42 16.97 23.76
C VAL A 105 7.20 18.19 23.27
N MET A 106 6.64 19.02 22.40
CA MET A 106 7.27 20.27 21.97
C MET A 106 7.38 21.29 23.10
N ARG A 107 6.45 21.29 24.05
CA ARG A 107 6.47 22.22 25.19
C ARG A 107 7.44 21.77 26.28
N TRP A 108 7.52 20.47 26.57
CA TRP A 108 8.25 19.95 27.74
C TRP A 108 9.47 19.11 27.39
N GLY A 109 9.70 18.78 26.12
CA GLY A 109 10.81 17.93 25.70
C GLY A 109 10.79 16.57 26.40
N THR A 110 11.92 16.18 26.99
CA THR A 110 12.08 14.92 27.72
C THR A 110 11.27 14.83 29.01
N ASP A 111 10.80 15.97 29.54
CA ASP A 111 9.95 16.02 30.74
C ASP A 111 8.45 15.81 30.41
N SER A 112 8.08 15.76 29.12
CA SER A 112 6.71 15.45 28.70
C SER A 112 6.32 14.03 29.13
N ARG A 113 5.06 13.86 29.55
CA ARG A 113 4.50 12.52 29.80
C ARG A 113 4.44 11.65 28.54
N TYR A 114 4.45 12.28 27.37
CA TYR A 114 4.41 11.63 26.06
C TYR A 114 5.79 11.51 25.39
N ALA A 115 6.87 11.94 26.05
CA ALA A 115 8.22 11.87 25.49
C ALA A 115 8.65 10.45 25.07
N ARG A 116 8.06 9.42 25.72
CA ARG A 116 8.30 8.00 25.42
C ARG A 116 7.32 7.40 24.41
N HIS A 117 6.25 8.10 24.05
CA HIS A 117 5.29 7.64 23.04
C HIS A 117 5.87 7.67 21.64
N PHE A 118 6.81 8.58 21.39
CA PHE A 118 7.46 8.74 20.09
C PHE A 118 8.88 8.19 20.09
N ASP A 119 9.32 7.69 18.93
CA ASP A 119 10.68 7.21 18.70
C ASP A 119 11.60 8.38 18.37
N ILE A 120 11.98 9.14 19.41
CA ILE A 120 12.82 10.33 19.35
C ILE A 120 14.23 10.02 19.92
N ASP A 121 15.26 10.38 19.18
CA ASP A 121 16.64 10.42 19.64
C ASP A 121 16.93 11.73 20.38
N TRP A 122 16.76 11.69 21.70
CA TRP A 122 16.99 12.82 22.60
C TRP A 122 18.46 13.19 22.83
N SER A 123 19.42 12.55 22.13
CA SER A 123 20.82 13.03 22.10
C SER A 123 20.97 14.40 21.40
N GLN A 124 19.92 14.81 20.70
CA GLN A 124 19.79 16.09 20.01
C GLN A 124 18.38 16.68 20.23
N ARG A 125 18.22 17.97 19.88
CA ARG A 125 16.90 18.62 19.88
C ARG A 125 16.01 18.07 18.76
N LEU A 126 14.70 18.00 19.01
CA LEU A 126 13.74 17.58 18.00
C LEU A 126 13.77 18.54 16.81
N ARG A 127 14.13 18.05 15.63
CA ARG A 127 14.20 18.86 14.40
C ARG A 127 12.81 19.00 13.79
N LEU A 128 12.39 20.23 13.50
CA LEU A 128 11.11 20.57 12.88
C LEU A 128 11.38 21.14 11.47
N PRO A 129 11.44 20.29 10.42
CA PRO A 129 11.78 20.70 9.06
C PRO A 129 10.58 21.35 8.34
N TRP A 130 10.04 22.42 8.91
CA TRP A 130 8.78 23.03 8.46
C TRP A 130 8.94 24.42 7.85
N LEU A 131 10.13 25.00 7.91
CA LEU A 131 10.34 26.33 7.34
C LEU A 131 10.54 26.26 5.82
N PRO A 132 9.98 27.21 5.05
CA PRO A 132 10.19 27.31 3.60
C PRO A 132 11.60 27.81 3.24
N ALA A 133 12.32 28.41 4.20
CA ALA A 133 13.67 28.91 4.06
C ALA A 133 14.50 28.62 5.33
N PRO A 134 15.83 28.78 5.31
CA PRO A 134 16.65 28.69 6.52
C PRO A 134 16.15 29.64 7.62
N PHE A 135 16.24 29.22 8.89
CA PHE A 135 15.72 29.97 10.04
C PHE A 135 16.18 31.44 10.07
N GLU A 136 17.47 31.70 9.85
CA GLU A 136 18.00 33.07 9.86
C GLU A 136 17.47 33.94 8.70
N THR A 137 17.22 33.33 7.53
CA THR A 137 16.59 34.04 6.41
C THR A 137 15.16 34.43 6.77
N HIS A 138 14.38 33.46 7.28
CA HIS A 138 13.00 33.68 7.69
C HIS A 138 12.88 34.69 8.85
N LEU A 139 13.84 34.66 9.79
CA LEU A 139 13.93 35.61 10.90
C LEU A 139 14.24 37.04 10.43
N ALA A 140 15.07 37.20 9.38
CA ALA A 140 15.41 38.51 8.84
C ALA A 140 14.23 39.20 8.13
N GLU A 141 13.24 38.43 7.68
CA GLU A 141 12.00 38.88 7.06
C GLU A 141 10.89 39.19 8.10
N ASP A 142 11.24 39.27 9.38
CA ASP A 142 10.32 39.47 10.53
C ASP A 142 9.20 38.41 10.60
N GLY A 143 9.53 37.18 10.19
CA GLY A 143 8.59 36.07 10.08
C GLY A 143 8.21 35.35 11.38
N PHE A 144 8.55 35.88 12.55
CA PHE A 144 8.30 35.22 13.84
C PHE A 144 7.72 36.16 14.89
N THR A 145 6.69 35.70 15.60
CA THR A 145 6.12 36.41 16.76
C THR A 145 5.77 35.44 17.88
N VAL A 146 5.80 35.92 19.13
CA VAL A 146 5.30 35.16 20.28
C VAL A 146 3.85 35.51 20.52
N VAL A 147 2.98 34.50 20.53
CA VAL A 147 1.54 34.62 20.79
C VAL A 147 1.15 33.79 22.01
N ASP A 148 0.06 34.17 22.68
CA ASP A 148 -0.52 33.38 23.77
C ASP A 148 -1.73 32.60 23.24
N GLU A 149 -1.69 31.28 23.41
CA GLU A 149 -2.81 30.38 23.14
C GLU A 149 -3.43 29.90 24.47
N GLU A 150 -4.55 29.20 24.39
CA GLU A 150 -5.29 28.73 25.59
C GLU A 150 -4.43 27.83 26.50
N ASP A 151 -3.54 27.04 25.90
CA ASP A 151 -2.65 26.09 26.59
C ASP A 151 -1.23 26.65 26.84
N GLY A 152 -0.98 27.92 26.53
CA GLY A 152 0.28 28.62 26.79
C GLY A 152 0.88 29.33 25.57
N PRO A 153 2.10 29.88 25.71
CA PRO A 153 2.74 30.63 24.64
C PRO A 153 3.13 29.72 23.46
N ALA A 154 3.12 30.30 22.26
CA ALA A 154 3.55 29.67 21.01
C ALA A 154 4.36 30.65 20.15
N LEU A 155 5.26 30.10 19.32
CA LEU A 155 5.95 30.83 18.26
C LEU A 155 5.11 30.73 16.99
N ASP A 156 4.58 31.85 16.53
CA ASP A 156 3.81 31.96 15.28
C ASP A 156 4.73 32.39 14.13
N THR A 157 4.63 31.68 13.02
CA THR A 157 5.27 32.03 11.75
C THR A 157 4.32 31.76 10.59
N GLY A 158 3.61 32.78 10.14
CA GLY A 158 2.72 32.65 8.97
C GLY A 158 1.58 31.67 9.22
N GLY A 159 1.06 31.62 10.45
CA GLY A 159 -0.02 30.71 10.86
C GLY A 159 0.44 29.35 11.39
N LEU A 160 1.69 28.94 11.15
CA LEU A 160 2.28 27.79 11.83
C LEU A 160 2.63 28.19 13.27
N ARG A 161 1.96 27.56 14.25
CA ARG A 161 2.12 27.87 15.68
C ARG A 161 2.74 26.71 16.43
N ILE A 162 3.91 26.97 17.02
CA ILE A 162 4.69 25.93 17.70
C ILE A 162 4.74 26.22 19.20
N PRO A 163 4.36 25.25 20.06
CA PRO A 163 4.39 25.44 21.51
C PRO A 163 5.76 25.84 22.02
N LEU A 164 5.79 26.83 22.90
CA LEU A 164 7.00 27.29 23.57
C LEU A 164 7.10 26.74 25.00
N ALA A 165 8.28 26.24 25.35
CA ALA A 165 8.69 25.95 26.71
C ALA A 165 8.84 27.26 27.51
N ASP A 166 8.44 27.25 28.78
CA ASP A 166 8.66 28.38 29.69
C ASP A 166 10.16 28.49 30.02
N THR A 167 10.82 29.43 29.35
CA THR A 167 12.28 29.59 29.32
C THR A 167 12.64 31.06 29.57
N PRO A 168 13.82 31.36 30.13
CA PRO A 168 14.20 32.75 30.46
C PRO A 168 14.11 33.73 29.27
N GLY A 169 14.36 33.26 28.04
CA GLY A 169 14.30 34.07 26.83
C GLY A 169 12.87 34.47 26.41
N LEU A 170 11.83 33.81 26.92
CA LEU A 170 10.43 34.02 26.49
C LEU A 170 9.96 35.46 26.70
N ALA A 171 10.23 36.04 27.87
CA ALA A 171 9.80 37.40 28.18
C ALA A 171 10.46 38.43 27.24
N ALA A 172 11.72 38.23 26.88
CA ALA A 172 12.45 39.10 25.96
C ALA A 172 11.94 38.96 24.52
N ALA A 173 11.68 37.73 24.07
CA ALA A 173 11.23 37.44 22.71
C ALA A 173 9.86 38.04 22.36
N ARG A 174 9.02 38.33 23.36
CA ARG A 174 7.75 39.06 23.18
C ARG A 174 7.91 40.47 22.60
N SER A 175 9.10 41.06 22.69
CA SER A 175 9.41 42.34 22.04
C SER A 175 9.43 42.25 20.51
N GLY A 176 9.52 41.04 19.95
CA GLY A 176 9.77 40.83 18.52
C GLY A 176 11.22 41.05 18.11
N ASP A 177 12.11 41.37 19.06
CA ASP A 177 13.53 41.54 18.77
C ASP A 177 14.15 40.23 18.24
N ARG A 178 14.86 40.33 17.11
CA ARG A 178 15.39 39.17 16.39
C ARG A 178 16.43 38.40 17.21
N ASP A 179 17.26 39.09 17.99
CA ASP A 179 18.26 38.45 18.84
C ASP A 179 17.57 37.74 20.01
N ALA A 180 16.51 38.32 20.56
CA ALA A 180 15.68 37.69 21.58
C ALA A 180 14.94 36.45 21.05
N ILE A 181 14.37 36.49 19.84
CA ILE A 181 13.74 35.32 19.20
C ILE A 181 14.78 34.22 18.92
N ARG A 182 15.97 34.57 18.44
CA ARG A 182 17.06 33.61 18.23
C ARG A 182 17.49 32.94 19.53
N ALA A 183 17.62 33.71 20.62
CA ALA A 183 17.93 33.18 21.93
C ALA A 183 16.83 32.22 22.42
N LEU A 184 15.56 32.62 22.32
CA LEU A 184 14.42 31.78 22.66
C LEU A 184 14.42 30.46 21.87
N HIS A 185 14.65 30.50 20.56
CA HIS A 185 14.74 29.32 19.70
C HIS A 185 15.87 28.37 20.10
N ALA A 186 16.99 28.91 20.61
CA ALA A 186 18.10 28.10 21.11
C ALA A 186 17.78 27.38 22.43
N GLU A 187 16.85 27.91 23.22
CA GLU A 187 16.41 27.35 24.52
C GLU A 187 15.32 26.29 24.38
N GLN A 188 14.64 26.19 23.24
CA GLN A 188 13.56 25.23 23.02
C GLN A 188 14.07 23.78 22.93
N PRO A 189 13.26 22.78 23.34
CA PRO A 189 13.58 21.36 23.18
C PRO A 189 13.58 20.91 21.71
N TRP A 190 13.01 21.74 20.83
CA TRP A 190 12.97 21.56 19.40
C TRP A 190 13.80 22.62 18.66
N ARG A 191 14.03 22.40 17.37
CA ARG A 191 14.70 23.33 16.46
C ARG A 191 13.94 23.38 15.13
N LEU A 192 13.31 24.52 14.86
CA LEU A 192 12.80 24.84 13.52
C LEU A 192 13.94 24.97 12.51
N VAL A 193 13.82 24.27 11.39
CA VAL A 193 14.79 24.25 10.30
C VAL A 193 14.10 24.24 8.94
N HIS A 194 14.86 24.52 7.88
CA HIS A 194 14.39 24.45 6.51
C HIS A 194 14.05 23.01 6.11
N TRP A 195 12.93 22.81 5.44
CA TRP A 195 12.42 21.47 5.11
C TRP A 195 13.42 20.59 4.36
N ARG A 196 14.25 21.16 3.47
CA ARG A 196 15.27 20.39 2.73
C ARG A 196 16.38 19.79 3.60
N THR A 197 16.52 20.23 4.85
CA THR A 197 17.58 19.73 5.76
C THR A 197 17.22 18.44 6.49
N GLU A 198 16.07 17.86 6.18
CA GLU A 198 15.62 16.59 6.75
C GLU A 198 16.40 15.39 6.22
N ALA A 199 16.75 15.38 4.93
CA ALA A 199 17.59 14.33 4.34
C ALA A 199 18.97 14.25 5.02
N ASP A 200 19.46 15.38 5.55
CA ASP A 200 20.75 15.44 6.25
C ASP A 200 20.70 14.85 7.67
N ALA A 201 19.63 15.16 8.42
CA ALA A 201 19.52 14.71 9.81
C ALA A 201 18.06 14.67 10.28
N ILE A 202 17.72 13.55 10.91
CA ILE A 202 16.46 13.32 11.63
C ILE A 202 16.73 13.08 13.11
N ALA A 203 15.80 13.53 13.95
CA ALA A 203 15.84 13.30 15.40
C ALA A 203 14.78 12.27 15.84
N HIS A 204 14.03 11.69 14.91
CA HIS A 204 12.97 10.73 15.20
C HIS A 204 12.81 9.72 14.06
N ARG A 205 12.14 8.60 14.31
CA ARG A 205 11.72 7.66 13.25
C ARG A 205 10.50 8.18 12.51
N ARG A 206 10.53 8.13 11.18
CA ARG A 206 9.41 8.48 10.30
C ARG A 206 8.65 7.24 9.82
N PHE A 207 7.49 7.44 9.22
CA PHE A 207 6.88 6.44 8.32
C PHE A 207 7.51 6.58 6.93
N PHE A 208 8.26 5.57 6.49
CA PHE A 208 9.09 5.65 5.28
C PHE A 208 9.97 6.92 5.27
N ASN A 209 9.81 7.76 4.24
CA ASN A 209 10.42 9.09 4.11
C ASN A 209 9.39 10.22 4.24
N VAL A 210 8.21 9.95 4.81
CA VAL A 210 7.12 10.93 4.94
C VAL A 210 7.39 11.85 6.14
N THR A 211 7.70 13.10 5.82
CA THR A 211 8.17 14.14 6.73
C THR A 211 7.12 14.57 7.75
N GLY A 212 5.84 14.43 7.37
CA GLY A 212 4.68 14.77 8.20
C GLY A 212 4.25 13.67 9.16
N LEU A 213 5.01 12.58 9.33
CA LEU A 213 4.63 11.45 10.19
C LEU A 213 5.76 11.03 11.14
N ILE A 214 5.44 10.89 12.43
CA ILE A 214 6.36 10.48 13.50
C ILE A 214 5.99 9.11 14.06
N GLY A 215 6.98 8.24 14.22
CA GLY A 215 6.81 6.86 14.67
C GLY A 215 6.49 6.73 16.16
N LEU A 216 5.50 5.89 16.47
CA LEU A 216 5.11 5.52 17.83
C LEU A 216 5.92 4.33 18.37
N ARG A 217 6.10 4.30 19.68
CA ARG A 217 6.80 3.22 20.40
C ARG A 217 5.83 2.21 21.01
N VAL A 218 4.98 1.60 20.18
CA VAL A 218 3.96 0.64 20.63
C VAL A 218 4.52 -0.67 21.21
N GLU A 219 5.83 -0.89 21.14
CA GLU A 219 6.51 -1.92 21.95
C GLU A 219 6.46 -1.62 23.46
N GLU A 220 6.32 -0.36 23.84
CA GLU A 220 6.10 0.07 25.22
C GLU A 220 4.62 -0.13 25.58
N GLU A 221 4.36 -0.84 26.68
CA GLU A 221 3.02 -1.26 27.07
C GLU A 221 2.07 -0.07 27.27
N GLN A 222 2.51 1.00 27.94
CA GLN A 222 1.69 2.21 28.14
C GLN A 222 1.32 2.88 26.81
N VAL A 223 2.23 2.92 25.83
CA VAL A 223 1.99 3.55 24.53
C VAL A 223 0.99 2.73 23.72
N PHE A 224 1.08 1.40 23.81
CA PHE A 224 0.08 0.49 23.24
C PHE A 224 -1.30 0.73 23.86
N GLU A 225 -1.38 0.76 25.19
CA GLU A 225 -2.64 0.97 25.91
C GLU A 225 -3.28 2.33 25.59
N ASP A 226 -2.49 3.41 25.62
CA ASP A 226 -2.98 4.76 25.36
C ASP A 226 -3.48 4.93 23.92
N SER A 227 -2.77 4.36 22.93
CA SER A 227 -3.13 4.50 21.50
C SER A 227 -4.26 3.57 21.06
N HIS A 228 -4.59 2.54 21.84
CA HIS A 228 -5.64 1.57 21.51
C HIS A 228 -6.87 1.66 22.42
N ALA A 229 -6.87 2.53 23.43
CA ALA A 229 -7.97 2.67 24.39
C ALA A 229 -9.33 2.83 23.71
N LEU A 230 -9.43 3.74 22.73
CA LEU A 230 -10.67 3.97 21.99
C LEU A 230 -11.06 2.76 21.13
N LEU A 231 -10.10 2.08 20.49
CA LEU A 231 -10.38 0.84 19.75
C LEU A 231 -11.02 -0.21 20.67
N PHE A 232 -10.43 -0.44 21.84
CA PHE A 232 -10.94 -1.42 22.79
C PHE A 232 -12.35 -1.06 23.26
N GLU A 233 -12.60 0.21 23.57
CA GLU A 233 -13.94 0.69 23.91
C GLU A 233 -14.96 0.43 22.78
N LEU A 234 -14.57 0.70 21.52
CA LEU A 234 -15.44 0.47 20.36
C LEU A 234 -15.74 -1.01 20.13
N VAL A 235 -14.78 -1.90 20.37
CA VAL A 235 -15.00 -3.36 20.28
C VAL A 235 -15.88 -3.84 21.44
N GLU A 236 -15.62 -3.39 22.66
CA GLU A 236 -16.41 -3.74 23.85
C GLU A 236 -17.86 -3.27 23.74
N ALA A 237 -18.10 -2.10 23.15
CA ALA A 237 -19.44 -1.58 22.82
C ALA A 237 -20.11 -2.32 21.64
N GLY A 238 -19.40 -3.26 21.02
CA GLY A 238 -19.81 -4.00 19.83
C GLY A 238 -19.94 -3.11 18.59
N ILE A 239 -19.36 -1.91 18.56
CA ILE A 239 -19.41 -1.02 17.39
C ILE A 239 -18.53 -1.58 16.27
N VAL A 240 -17.37 -2.13 16.63
CA VAL A 240 -16.39 -2.75 15.72
C VAL A 240 -16.38 -4.27 15.90
N GLN A 241 -16.36 -5.01 14.79
CA GLN A 241 -16.37 -6.48 14.73
C GLN A 241 -15.07 -7.06 14.17
N GLY A 242 -14.20 -6.26 13.56
CA GLY A 242 -12.92 -6.70 13.03
C GLY A 242 -11.93 -5.55 12.92
N VAL A 243 -10.64 -5.87 12.81
CA VAL A 243 -9.56 -4.88 12.76
C VAL A 243 -8.64 -5.15 11.57
N ARG A 244 -8.31 -4.11 10.80
CA ARG A 244 -7.18 -4.13 9.87
C ARG A 244 -6.07 -3.26 10.44
N LEU A 245 -4.85 -3.78 10.41
CA LEU A 245 -3.64 -3.11 10.89
C LEU A 245 -2.89 -2.51 9.71
N ASP A 246 -2.69 -1.20 9.76
CA ASP A 246 -1.80 -0.49 8.86
C ASP A 246 -0.32 -0.80 9.16
N HIS A 247 0.47 -1.02 8.11
CA HIS A 247 1.93 -1.05 8.15
C HIS A 247 2.57 -1.80 9.32
N ILE A 248 2.23 -3.09 9.49
CA ILE A 248 2.77 -3.92 10.58
C ILE A 248 4.31 -4.03 10.55
N ASP A 249 4.90 -3.94 9.35
CA ASP A 249 6.34 -4.04 9.13
C ASP A 249 7.10 -2.78 9.58
N GLY A 250 6.43 -1.71 10.01
CA GLY A 250 7.07 -0.56 10.64
C GLY A 250 7.37 -0.73 12.14
N LEU A 251 6.68 -1.67 12.80
CA LEU A 251 6.79 -1.86 14.25
C LEU A 251 8.15 -2.44 14.65
N LEU A 252 8.60 -2.14 15.87
CA LEU A 252 9.86 -2.67 16.40
C LEU A 252 9.77 -4.20 16.61
N ASP A 253 8.70 -4.66 17.26
CA ASP A 253 8.41 -6.08 17.52
C ASP A 253 6.94 -6.41 17.16
N PRO A 254 6.66 -6.73 15.88
CA PRO A 254 5.33 -7.09 15.42
C PRO A 254 4.71 -8.28 16.17
N ALA A 255 5.51 -9.30 16.53
CA ALA A 255 5.01 -10.49 17.19
C ALA A 255 4.49 -10.17 18.58
N GLN A 256 5.25 -9.37 19.36
CA GLN A 256 4.80 -8.88 20.66
C GLN A 256 3.53 -8.04 20.54
N TYR A 257 3.49 -7.11 19.58
CA TYR A 257 2.32 -6.26 19.35
C TYR A 257 1.07 -7.09 19.06
N LEU A 258 1.16 -8.05 18.12
CA LEU A 258 0.04 -8.92 17.75
C LEU A 258 -0.41 -9.82 18.91
N ALA A 259 0.53 -10.32 19.72
CA ALA A 259 0.20 -11.10 20.91
C ALA A 259 -0.58 -10.27 21.95
N ARG A 260 -0.16 -9.02 22.20
CA ARG A 260 -0.89 -8.09 23.08
C ARG A 260 -2.27 -7.77 22.53
N LEU A 261 -2.36 -7.46 21.24
CA LEU A 261 -3.62 -7.13 20.59
C LEU A 261 -4.60 -8.30 20.62
N ARG A 262 -4.15 -9.52 20.30
CA ARG A 262 -4.98 -10.73 20.41
C ARG A 262 -5.45 -10.98 21.84
N ALA A 263 -4.59 -10.74 22.84
CA ALA A 263 -4.97 -10.90 24.24
C ALA A 263 -6.08 -9.92 24.66
N ARG A 264 -6.08 -8.70 24.11
CA ARG A 264 -7.15 -7.71 24.32
C ARG A 264 -8.40 -7.98 23.49
N LEU A 265 -8.23 -8.61 22.32
CA LEU A 265 -9.29 -8.86 21.34
C LEU A 265 -9.39 -10.37 20.98
N PRO A 266 -9.75 -11.25 21.95
CA PRO A 266 -9.70 -12.69 21.74
C PRO A 266 -10.68 -13.19 20.66
N ASP A 267 -11.81 -12.52 20.50
CA ASP A 267 -12.91 -12.93 19.60
C ASP A 267 -13.07 -12.05 18.35
N THR A 268 -12.15 -11.12 18.12
CA THR A 268 -12.21 -10.15 17.00
C THR A 268 -11.20 -10.55 15.93
N PRO A 269 -11.59 -10.77 14.67
CA PRO A 269 -10.62 -10.99 13.60
C PRO A 269 -9.73 -9.77 13.34
N ILE A 270 -8.47 -10.03 13.06
CA ILE A 270 -7.36 -9.10 12.85
C ILE A 270 -6.67 -9.45 11.53
N TRP A 271 -6.62 -8.51 10.59
CA TRP A 271 -5.80 -8.63 9.38
C TRP A 271 -4.65 -7.64 9.43
N ALA A 272 -3.50 -8.02 8.91
CA ALA A 272 -2.35 -7.13 8.81
C ALA A 272 -2.09 -6.74 7.36
N GLU A 273 -1.93 -5.45 7.09
CA GLU A 273 -1.28 -5.03 5.87
C GLU A 273 0.19 -5.45 5.92
N LYS A 274 0.52 -6.43 5.09
CA LYS A 274 1.87 -6.98 4.97
C LYS A 274 2.09 -7.46 3.56
N ILE A 275 3.20 -7.02 2.96
CA ILE A 275 3.58 -7.38 1.60
C ILE A 275 4.50 -8.60 1.62
N LEU A 276 4.10 -9.69 0.95
CA LEU A 276 4.91 -10.91 0.81
C LEU A 276 5.60 -10.93 -0.56
N THR A 277 6.93 -11.07 -0.59
CA THR A 277 7.70 -11.17 -1.84
C THR A 277 8.21 -12.59 -2.09
N GLY A 278 8.40 -12.94 -3.36
CA GLY A 278 8.74 -14.29 -3.81
C GLY A 278 8.04 -15.43 -3.02
N PRO A 279 8.79 -16.38 -2.42
CA PRO A 279 8.23 -17.51 -1.68
C PRO A 279 7.98 -17.22 -0.18
N GLU A 280 8.00 -15.95 0.25
CA GLU A 280 7.76 -15.56 1.65
C GLU A 280 6.41 -16.07 2.17
N GLN A 281 6.37 -16.37 3.46
CA GLN A 281 5.15 -16.71 4.18
C GLN A 281 5.06 -15.81 5.42
N LEU A 282 3.84 -15.55 5.87
CA LEU A 282 3.65 -14.94 7.19
C LEU A 282 4.29 -15.81 8.28
N PRO A 283 4.87 -15.21 9.32
CA PRO A 283 5.30 -15.95 10.50
C PRO A 283 4.13 -16.80 11.05
N PRO A 284 4.33 -18.11 11.27
CA PRO A 284 3.25 -19.06 11.53
C PRO A 284 2.62 -18.90 12.92
N ASP A 285 3.28 -18.17 13.82
CA ASP A 285 2.89 -17.91 15.20
C ASP A 285 2.14 -16.59 15.38
N TRP A 286 1.97 -15.79 14.32
CA TRP A 286 1.19 -14.56 14.38
C TRP A 286 -0.30 -14.87 14.57
N PRO A 287 -0.94 -14.37 15.63
CA PRO A 287 -2.33 -14.70 15.96
C PRO A 287 -3.34 -13.85 15.17
N ILE A 288 -3.25 -13.91 13.84
CA ILE A 288 -4.06 -13.13 12.90
C ILE A 288 -4.67 -14.03 11.81
N GLU A 289 -5.70 -13.53 11.15
CA GLU A 289 -6.46 -14.23 10.12
C GLU A 289 -5.74 -14.20 8.77
N GLY A 290 -4.81 -13.25 8.61
CA GLY A 290 -3.80 -13.21 7.56
C GLY A 290 -3.57 -11.80 7.01
N THR A 291 -3.10 -11.70 5.76
CA THR A 291 -2.81 -10.41 5.11
C THR A 291 -4.07 -9.74 4.57
N THR A 292 -3.95 -8.46 4.17
CA THR A 292 -4.97 -7.70 3.43
C THR A 292 -5.23 -8.17 1.99
N GLY A 293 -4.38 -9.02 1.39
CA GLY A 293 -4.76 -9.79 0.20
C GLY A 293 -3.97 -9.53 -1.08
N TYR A 294 -2.93 -8.69 -1.07
CA TYR A 294 -2.01 -8.52 -2.21
C TYR A 294 -1.42 -9.85 -2.72
N VAL A 295 -1.25 -10.83 -1.83
CA VAL A 295 -0.81 -12.20 -2.16
C VAL A 295 -1.74 -12.87 -3.18
N ALA A 296 -3.06 -12.68 -3.03
CA ALA A 296 -4.03 -13.23 -3.96
C ALA A 296 -4.05 -12.43 -5.27
N ALA A 297 -3.99 -11.10 -5.19
CA ALA A 297 -3.92 -10.22 -6.36
C ALA A 297 -2.74 -10.57 -7.27
N ARG A 298 -1.54 -10.77 -6.70
CA ARG A 298 -0.35 -11.23 -7.42
C ARG A 298 -0.57 -12.57 -8.10
N ALA A 299 -1.17 -13.53 -7.40
CA ALA A 299 -1.46 -14.85 -7.97
C ALA A 299 -2.46 -14.78 -9.14
N PHE A 300 -3.44 -13.87 -9.09
CA PHE A 300 -4.36 -13.64 -10.20
C PHE A 300 -3.65 -13.02 -11.41
N GLY A 301 -2.82 -11.98 -11.19
CA GLY A 301 -2.04 -11.37 -12.27
C GLY A 301 -1.15 -12.39 -12.99
N ARG A 302 -0.47 -13.26 -12.23
CA ARG A 302 0.41 -14.32 -12.80
C ARG A 302 -0.33 -15.48 -13.47
N LEU A 303 -1.62 -15.65 -13.19
CA LEU A 303 -2.48 -16.61 -13.90
C LEU A 303 -3.02 -16.02 -15.20
N LEU A 304 -3.39 -14.73 -15.19
CA LEU A 304 -4.14 -14.08 -16.26
C LEU A 304 -3.25 -13.38 -17.31
N THR A 305 -1.94 -13.28 -17.08
CA THR A 305 -0.96 -12.85 -18.08
C THR A 305 -0.54 -14.03 -18.95
N ASP A 306 -0.58 -13.86 -20.27
CA ASP A 306 -0.09 -14.85 -21.23
C ASP A 306 1.44 -14.87 -21.26
N ALA A 307 2.03 -16.07 -21.23
CA ALA A 307 3.48 -16.24 -21.13
C ALA A 307 4.19 -15.92 -22.45
N ASP A 308 3.72 -16.50 -23.57
CA ASP A 308 4.35 -16.32 -24.87
C ASP A 308 4.25 -14.86 -25.35
N GLY A 309 3.10 -14.22 -25.09
CA GLY A 309 2.92 -12.81 -25.41
C GLY A 309 3.63 -11.86 -24.45
N LEU A 310 3.87 -12.25 -23.18
CA LEU A 310 4.77 -11.48 -22.31
C LEU A 310 6.22 -11.49 -22.83
N ASP A 311 6.71 -12.64 -23.31
CA ASP A 311 8.04 -12.73 -23.94
C ASP A 311 8.12 -11.85 -25.19
N ARG A 312 7.04 -11.79 -25.97
CA ARG A 312 6.95 -10.89 -27.11
C ARG A 312 6.98 -9.41 -26.70
N ILE A 313 6.20 -9.05 -25.67
CA ILE A 313 6.17 -7.70 -25.10
C ILE A 313 7.55 -7.30 -24.56
N ASP A 314 8.28 -8.19 -23.89
CA ASP A 314 9.65 -7.90 -23.45
C ASP A 314 10.55 -7.59 -24.63
N SER A 315 10.56 -8.45 -25.67
CA SER A 315 11.37 -8.21 -26.86
C SER A 315 11.08 -6.84 -27.50
N ASP A 316 9.80 -6.49 -27.64
CA ASP A 316 9.39 -5.22 -28.24
C ASP A 316 9.72 -4.02 -27.33
N TYR A 317 9.56 -4.16 -26.01
CA TYR A 317 9.94 -3.16 -25.01
C TYR A 317 11.45 -2.86 -25.05
N ARG A 318 12.28 -3.91 -25.05
CA ARG A 318 13.74 -3.78 -25.10
C ARG A 318 14.20 -3.15 -26.41
N ALA A 319 13.57 -3.52 -27.54
CA ALA A 319 13.84 -2.91 -28.83
C ALA A 319 13.44 -1.43 -28.89
N ALA A 320 12.27 -1.07 -28.36
CA ALA A 320 11.76 0.30 -28.37
C ALA A 320 12.52 1.24 -27.43
N THR A 321 12.97 0.74 -26.29
CA THR A 321 13.61 1.57 -25.25
C THR A 321 15.12 1.48 -25.20
N GLY A 322 15.73 0.49 -25.85
CA GLY A 322 17.17 0.21 -25.79
C GLY A 322 17.65 -0.30 -24.43
N ARG A 323 16.74 -0.57 -23.49
CA ARG A 323 17.08 -1.04 -22.14
C ARG A 323 17.50 -2.49 -22.17
N THR A 324 18.57 -2.84 -21.45
CA THR A 324 19.12 -4.20 -21.39
C THR A 324 19.36 -4.70 -19.96
N ASP A 325 19.23 -3.81 -18.97
CA ASP A 325 19.43 -4.17 -17.57
C ASP A 325 18.35 -5.18 -17.12
N PRO A 326 18.74 -6.25 -16.41
CA PRO A 326 17.81 -7.12 -15.70
C PRO A 326 17.00 -6.33 -14.65
N ALA A 327 15.75 -6.75 -14.42
CA ALA A 327 14.88 -6.13 -13.42
C ALA A 327 15.52 -6.13 -12.00
N GLU A 328 16.26 -7.18 -11.65
CA GLU A 328 17.00 -7.28 -10.38
C GLU A 328 18.03 -6.17 -10.20
N ASP A 329 18.67 -5.72 -11.28
CA ASP A 329 19.65 -4.62 -11.25
C ASP A 329 18.96 -3.26 -11.17
N VAL A 330 17.80 -3.10 -11.82
CA VAL A 330 16.95 -1.92 -11.68
C VAL A 330 16.47 -1.77 -10.23
N LEU A 331 16.02 -2.86 -9.61
CA LEU A 331 15.60 -2.90 -8.21
C LEU A 331 16.76 -2.59 -7.26
N ALA A 332 17.92 -3.21 -7.46
CA ALA A 332 19.11 -2.94 -6.66
C ALA A 332 19.58 -1.49 -6.80
N GLY A 333 19.58 -0.93 -8.01
CA GLY A 333 19.89 0.47 -8.29
C GLY A 333 18.93 1.43 -7.59
N ALA A 334 17.63 1.16 -7.66
CA ALA A 334 16.62 1.94 -6.95
C ALA A 334 16.80 1.89 -5.43
N LYS A 335 17.11 0.73 -4.85
CA LYS A 335 17.40 0.58 -3.40
C LYS A 335 18.59 1.44 -2.99
N ARG A 336 19.67 1.42 -3.77
CA ARG A 336 20.85 2.27 -3.49
C ARG A 336 20.47 3.75 -3.50
N GLN A 337 19.78 4.20 -4.54
CA GLN A 337 19.38 5.60 -4.68
C GLN A 337 18.50 6.06 -3.52
N ILE A 338 17.45 5.29 -3.18
CA ILE A 338 16.57 5.59 -2.06
C ILE A 338 17.36 5.70 -0.75
N MET A 339 18.31 4.80 -0.49
CA MET A 339 19.12 4.86 0.72
C MET A 339 20.08 6.06 0.75
N THR A 340 20.55 6.54 -0.40
CA THR A 340 21.49 7.66 -0.48
C THR A 340 20.84 9.03 -0.64
N GLU A 341 19.56 9.08 -1.01
CA GLU A 341 18.79 10.30 -1.23
C GLU A 341 17.67 10.41 -0.18
N ASP A 342 16.57 9.69 -0.36
CA ASP A 342 15.34 9.82 0.43
C ASP A 342 15.48 9.36 1.90
N LEU A 343 16.25 8.28 2.13
CA LEU A 343 16.50 7.67 3.44
C LEU A 343 17.95 7.90 3.90
N SER A 344 18.60 8.96 3.42
CA SER A 344 19.98 9.29 3.76
C SER A 344 20.19 9.56 5.25
N ALA A 345 19.20 10.13 5.92
CA ALA A 345 19.23 10.34 7.37
C ALA A 345 19.13 9.02 8.16
N GLU A 346 18.28 8.08 7.74
CA GLU A 346 18.21 6.73 8.31
C GLU A 346 19.50 5.94 8.05
N LEU A 347 20.08 6.06 6.85
CA LEU A 347 21.37 5.46 6.53
C LEU A 347 22.47 6.00 7.45
N TRP A 348 22.49 7.32 7.68
CA TRP A 348 23.43 7.95 8.59
C TRP A 348 23.26 7.41 10.02
N ALA A 349 22.03 7.32 10.52
CA ALA A 349 21.73 6.79 11.85
C ALA A 349 22.17 5.32 11.99
N LEU A 350 21.88 4.48 10.99
CA LEU A 350 22.36 3.10 10.95
C LEU A 350 23.89 3.01 10.92
N ASN A 351 24.53 3.87 10.15
CA ASN A 351 25.99 3.91 10.04
C ASN A 351 26.64 4.30 11.37
N MET A 352 26.07 5.25 12.12
CA MET A 352 26.53 5.60 13.46
C MET A 352 26.41 4.42 14.43
N MET A 353 25.25 3.75 14.47
CA MET A 353 25.05 2.57 15.30
C MET A 353 26.00 1.42 14.91
N PHE A 354 26.22 1.20 13.61
CA PHE A 354 27.14 0.18 13.13
C PHE A 354 28.60 0.52 13.49
N ALA A 355 28.99 1.80 13.37
CA ALA A 355 30.33 2.26 13.75
C ALA A 355 30.62 2.10 15.24
N GLU A 356 29.63 2.33 16.11
CA GLU A 356 29.75 2.09 17.55
C GLU A 356 30.07 0.62 17.86
N ILE A 357 29.35 -0.32 17.24
CA ILE A 357 29.58 -1.76 17.40
C ILE A 357 30.93 -2.17 16.78
N ALA A 358 31.23 -1.68 15.57
CA ALA A 358 32.48 -2.00 14.86
C ALA A 358 33.72 -1.51 15.63
N ALA A 359 33.64 -0.37 16.32
CA ALA A 359 34.74 0.16 17.13
C ALA A 359 35.08 -0.73 18.35
N ALA A 360 34.15 -1.57 18.80
CA ALA A 360 34.36 -2.55 19.87
C ALA A 360 34.74 -3.95 19.36
N ASP A 361 34.65 -4.21 18.04
CA ASP A 361 34.91 -5.50 17.42
C ASP A 361 36.37 -5.59 16.90
N PRO A 362 37.12 -6.69 17.18
CA PRO A 362 38.52 -6.82 16.76
C PRO A 362 38.78 -6.72 15.25
N VAL A 363 37.79 -7.08 14.42
CA VAL A 363 37.85 -6.90 12.96
C VAL A 363 37.25 -5.55 12.57
N GLY A 364 36.17 -5.16 13.26
CA GLY A 364 35.48 -3.89 13.01
C GLY A 364 36.35 -2.65 13.11
N VAL A 365 37.33 -2.62 14.02
CA VAL A 365 38.26 -1.49 14.23
C VAL A 365 39.12 -1.15 13.00
N GLU A 366 39.25 -2.05 12.03
CA GLU A 366 40.00 -1.81 10.79
C GLU A 366 39.18 -1.02 9.74
N PHE A 367 37.85 -0.96 9.88
CA PHE A 367 36.98 -0.31 8.90
C PHE A 367 36.71 1.16 9.22
N GLY A 368 36.91 2.01 8.22
CA GLY A 368 36.50 3.42 8.26
C GLY A 368 35.01 3.63 7.96
N PRO A 369 34.47 4.84 8.24
CA PRO A 369 33.04 5.13 8.15
C PRO A 369 32.43 4.88 6.76
N GLU A 370 33.16 5.11 5.67
CA GLU A 370 32.62 4.84 4.33
C GLU A 370 32.57 3.34 3.97
N ARG A 371 33.46 2.50 4.54
CA ARG A 371 33.38 1.05 4.30
C ARG A 371 32.20 0.43 5.04
N LEU A 372 31.87 0.97 6.22
CA LEU A 372 30.66 0.60 6.96
C LEU A 372 29.40 1.04 6.21
N ARG A 373 29.38 2.28 5.72
CA ARG A 373 28.27 2.83 4.92
C ARG A 373 28.05 2.06 3.61
N GLU A 374 29.11 1.74 2.87
CA GLU A 374 29.03 0.92 1.65
C GLU A 374 28.44 -0.48 1.94
N ALA A 375 28.86 -1.11 3.05
CA ALA A 375 28.31 -2.41 3.45
C ALA A 375 26.81 -2.35 3.76
N LEU A 376 26.33 -1.28 4.42
CA LEU A 376 24.90 -1.06 4.66
C LEU A 376 24.12 -0.91 3.35
N ILE A 377 24.61 -0.07 2.45
CA ILE A 377 23.96 0.18 1.14
C ILE A 377 23.84 -1.12 0.35
N GLU A 378 24.92 -1.89 0.22
CA GLU A 378 24.90 -3.13 -0.56
C GLU A 378 24.09 -4.23 0.11
N MET A 379 24.12 -4.35 1.45
CA MET A 379 23.28 -5.29 2.17
C MET A 379 21.79 -5.00 1.94
N ILE A 380 21.37 -3.73 2.03
CA ILE A 380 19.98 -3.31 1.77
C ILE A 380 19.62 -3.53 0.30
N ALA A 381 20.51 -3.18 -0.64
CA ALA A 381 20.29 -3.40 -2.07
C ALA A 381 20.17 -4.89 -2.44
N ALA A 382 20.79 -5.78 -1.68
CA ALA A 382 20.70 -7.23 -1.84
C ALA A 382 19.52 -7.86 -1.06
N PHE A 383 18.84 -7.10 -0.19
CA PHE A 383 17.78 -7.65 0.66
C PHE A 383 16.54 -7.98 -0.18
N PRO A 384 16.02 -9.24 -0.15
CA PRO A 384 15.00 -9.70 -1.10
C PRO A 384 13.55 -9.47 -0.64
N ARG A 385 13.34 -9.01 0.60
CA ARG A 385 12.01 -8.85 1.20
C ARG A 385 11.97 -7.60 2.05
N TYR A 386 10.78 -7.17 2.46
CA TYR A 386 10.59 -5.98 3.29
C TYR A 386 11.44 -6.00 4.56
N ARG A 387 11.41 -7.09 5.34
CA ARG A 387 12.23 -7.22 6.56
C ARG A 387 12.37 -8.68 7.00
N THR A 388 13.18 -8.88 8.02
CA THR A 388 13.18 -10.08 8.86
C THR A 388 12.34 -9.85 10.13
N TYR A 389 12.11 -10.92 10.90
CA TYR A 389 11.30 -10.89 12.13
C TYR A 389 12.10 -11.38 13.35
N MET A 390 13.36 -10.94 13.43
CA MET A 390 14.24 -11.16 14.58
C MET A 390 13.86 -10.22 15.73
N THR A 391 13.98 -10.71 16.97
CA THR A 391 13.73 -9.92 18.18
C THR A 391 15.04 -9.52 18.87
N ALA A 392 14.93 -8.81 19.99
CA ALA A 392 16.10 -8.47 20.82
C ALA A 392 16.87 -9.71 21.31
N ARG A 393 16.20 -10.86 21.45
CA ARG A 393 16.79 -12.08 22.04
C ARG A 393 16.77 -13.30 21.13
N THR A 394 16.01 -13.24 20.04
CA THR A 394 15.78 -14.39 19.18
C THR A 394 16.13 -14.05 17.75
N VAL A 395 16.97 -14.88 17.15
CA VAL A 395 17.29 -14.88 15.72
C VAL A 395 16.94 -16.26 15.20
N SER A 396 15.93 -16.36 14.33
CA SER A 396 15.56 -17.63 13.72
C SER A 396 16.61 -18.04 12.68
N GLU A 397 16.78 -19.35 12.46
CA GLU A 397 17.71 -19.82 11.42
C GLU A 397 17.21 -19.45 10.01
N GLU A 398 15.89 -19.32 9.80
CA GLU A 398 15.32 -18.85 8.53
C GLU A 398 15.75 -17.40 8.23
N ASP A 399 15.58 -16.50 9.20
CA ASP A 399 15.98 -15.10 9.06
C ASP A 399 17.51 -14.98 8.95
N ALA A 400 18.26 -15.73 9.75
CA ALA A 400 19.72 -15.71 9.71
C ALA A 400 20.25 -16.21 8.35
N ALA A 401 19.63 -17.25 7.78
CA ALA A 401 19.97 -17.74 6.46
C ALA A 401 19.61 -16.72 5.37
N LEU A 402 18.52 -15.96 5.52
CA LEU A 402 18.18 -14.86 4.61
C LEU A 402 19.24 -13.76 4.67
N VAL A 403 19.63 -13.31 5.86
CA VAL A 403 20.69 -12.31 6.05
C VAL A 403 22.02 -12.78 5.47
N ARG A 404 22.41 -14.04 5.69
CA ARG A 404 23.64 -14.61 5.09
C ARG A 404 23.59 -14.66 3.56
N ARG A 405 22.44 -14.99 2.96
CA ARG A 405 22.27 -14.95 1.50
C ARG A 405 22.37 -13.53 0.96
N ALA A 406 21.69 -12.57 1.60
CA ALA A 406 21.77 -11.16 1.23
C ALA A 406 23.21 -10.64 1.36
N GLY A 407 23.91 -10.97 2.44
CA GLY A 407 25.32 -10.62 2.65
C GLY A 407 26.25 -11.22 1.60
N SER A 408 26.01 -12.47 1.20
CA SER A 408 26.80 -13.11 0.13
C SER A 408 26.61 -12.42 -1.23
N LEU A 409 25.35 -12.08 -1.56
CA LEU A 409 25.02 -11.34 -2.77
C LEU A 409 25.62 -9.92 -2.74
N ALA A 410 25.46 -9.20 -1.63
CA ALA A 410 26.06 -7.88 -1.41
C ALA A 410 27.59 -7.91 -1.59
N ALA A 411 28.27 -8.89 -0.98
CA ALA A 411 29.71 -9.04 -1.11
C ALA A 411 30.14 -9.33 -2.56
N SER A 412 29.36 -10.11 -3.32
CA SER A 412 29.66 -10.42 -4.74
C SER A 412 29.52 -9.22 -5.68
N ARG A 413 28.77 -8.19 -5.29
CA ARG A 413 28.57 -6.94 -6.06
C ARG A 413 29.69 -5.93 -5.83
N LEU A 414 30.55 -6.17 -4.85
CA LEU A 414 31.69 -5.31 -4.53
C LEU A 414 32.99 -5.88 -5.08
N PRO A 415 33.98 -5.03 -5.46
CA PRO A 415 35.33 -5.50 -5.82
C PRO A 415 36.03 -6.28 -4.70
N ALA A 416 35.68 -6.00 -3.44
CA ALA A 416 36.10 -6.71 -2.25
C ALA A 416 34.97 -6.70 -1.21
N PRO A 417 34.83 -7.74 -0.35
CA PRO A 417 33.69 -7.87 0.55
C PRO A 417 33.59 -6.77 1.62
N GLY A 418 34.68 -6.05 1.91
CA GLY A 418 34.69 -4.94 2.86
C GLY A 418 34.13 -5.34 4.23
N ALA A 419 33.24 -4.51 4.79
CA ALA A 419 32.59 -4.74 6.07
C ALA A 419 31.31 -5.60 5.98
N VAL A 420 30.93 -6.09 4.79
CA VAL A 420 29.70 -6.90 4.60
C VAL A 420 29.70 -8.19 5.45
N PRO A 421 30.79 -8.96 5.57
CA PRO A 421 30.82 -10.13 6.44
C PRO A 421 30.60 -9.79 7.92
N LEU A 422 31.19 -8.68 8.39
CA LEU A 422 30.99 -8.19 9.76
C LEU A 422 29.54 -7.77 10.00
N LEU A 423 28.95 -7.02 9.06
CA LEU A 423 27.55 -6.61 9.13
C LEU A 423 26.61 -7.83 9.16
N THR A 424 26.87 -8.81 8.30
CA THR A 424 26.11 -10.08 8.25
C THR A 424 26.16 -10.79 9.59
N ASP A 425 27.35 -10.90 10.19
CA ASP A 425 27.54 -11.53 11.49
C ASP A 425 26.76 -10.77 12.58
N ILE A 426 26.98 -9.46 12.73
CA ILE A 426 26.29 -8.58 13.70
C ILE A 426 24.76 -8.71 13.60
N LEU A 427 24.20 -8.69 12.39
CA LEU A 427 22.76 -8.82 12.18
C LEU A 427 22.21 -10.19 12.63
N THR A 428 23.05 -11.21 12.77
CA THR A 428 22.65 -12.56 13.18
C THR A 428 23.04 -12.95 14.60
N ARG A 429 23.77 -12.09 15.34
CA ARG A 429 24.12 -12.35 16.75
C ARG A 429 22.91 -12.11 17.67
N PRO A 430 22.45 -13.07 18.49
CA PRO A 430 21.30 -12.91 19.38
C PRO A 430 21.70 -12.30 20.73
N ASP A 431 22.43 -11.19 20.73
CA ASP A 431 22.88 -10.48 21.94
C ASP A 431 22.28 -9.08 22.07
N ALA A 432 22.41 -8.50 23.27
CA ALA A 432 21.86 -7.19 23.60
C ALA A 432 22.64 -6.03 22.95
N GLU A 433 23.93 -6.22 22.65
CA GLU A 433 24.80 -5.22 22.05
C GLU A 433 24.37 -4.92 20.61
N THR A 434 24.06 -5.97 19.85
CA THR A 434 23.62 -5.88 18.45
C THR A 434 22.12 -5.68 18.28
N ALA A 435 21.31 -5.97 19.32
CA ALA A 435 19.85 -5.93 19.26
C ALA A 435 19.30 -4.58 18.77
N ARG A 436 19.79 -3.45 19.32
CA ARG A 436 19.30 -2.12 18.93
C ARG A 436 19.52 -1.86 17.44
N PHE A 437 20.72 -2.13 16.94
CA PHE A 437 21.06 -1.96 15.53
C PHE A 437 20.24 -2.89 14.63
N ARG A 438 20.15 -4.19 14.97
CA ARG A 438 19.36 -5.18 14.23
C ARG A 438 17.89 -4.78 14.12
N LEU A 439 17.26 -4.42 15.24
CA LEU A 439 15.85 -4.02 15.25
C LEU A 439 15.63 -2.76 14.40
N ARG A 440 16.53 -1.77 14.49
CA ARG A 440 16.45 -0.56 13.66
C ARG A 440 16.66 -0.87 12.18
N PHE A 441 17.61 -1.74 11.85
CA PHE A 441 17.85 -2.18 10.48
C PHE A 441 16.59 -2.79 9.86
N GLN A 442 15.85 -3.63 10.59
CA GLN A 442 14.60 -4.22 10.12
C GLN A 442 13.49 -3.19 9.83
N GLN A 443 13.41 -2.10 10.60
CA GLN A 443 12.46 -1.02 10.32
C GLN A 443 12.85 -0.23 9.06
N VAL A 444 14.15 -0.03 8.84
CA VAL A 444 14.66 0.70 7.66
C VAL A 444 14.56 -0.12 6.39
N THR A 445 14.81 -1.44 6.42
CA THR A 445 14.67 -2.28 5.22
C THR A 445 13.25 -2.29 4.68
N GLY A 446 12.24 -2.24 5.57
CA GLY A 446 10.83 -2.19 5.16
C GLY A 446 10.53 -0.95 4.32
N ALA A 447 11.00 0.22 4.80
CA ALA A 447 10.91 1.48 4.06
C ALA A 447 11.71 1.45 2.75
N ALA A 448 12.94 0.95 2.80
CA ALA A 448 13.82 0.90 1.65
C ALA A 448 13.22 0.08 0.51
N VAL A 449 12.65 -1.10 0.81
CA VAL A 449 12.01 -1.95 -0.20
C VAL A 449 10.75 -1.28 -0.76
N ALA A 450 9.85 -0.78 0.09
CA ALA A 450 8.63 -0.11 -0.38
C ALA A 450 8.94 1.05 -1.33
N LYS A 451 9.79 1.99 -0.89
CA LYS A 451 10.12 3.21 -1.66
C LYS A 451 10.92 2.91 -2.93
N SER A 452 11.78 1.90 -2.91
CA SER A 452 12.60 1.55 -4.08
C SER A 452 11.88 0.69 -5.10
N GLN A 453 11.07 -0.26 -4.66
CA GLN A 453 10.37 -1.17 -5.56
C GLN A 453 9.10 -0.51 -6.08
N GLU A 454 8.21 -0.12 -5.17
CA GLU A 454 6.86 0.30 -5.53
C GLU A 454 6.79 1.74 -6.03
N ASP A 455 7.62 2.62 -5.46
CA ASP A 455 7.63 4.06 -5.75
C ASP A 455 8.83 4.46 -6.60
N THR A 456 9.58 3.53 -7.18
CA THR A 456 10.71 3.87 -8.09
C THR A 456 10.91 2.84 -9.19
N ALA A 457 11.20 1.58 -8.87
CA ALA A 457 11.49 0.55 -9.86
C ALA A 457 10.27 0.25 -10.75
N PHE A 458 9.06 0.29 -10.21
CA PHE A 458 7.81 0.18 -10.97
C PHE A 458 7.61 1.27 -12.02
N TYR A 459 8.34 2.38 -11.95
CA TYR A 459 8.33 3.45 -12.93
C TYR A 459 9.57 3.42 -13.86
N ARG A 460 10.48 2.46 -13.66
CA ARG A 460 11.72 2.28 -14.44
C ARG A 460 11.71 1.01 -15.29
N GLU A 461 11.35 -0.13 -14.70
CA GLU A 461 11.16 -1.40 -15.38
C GLU A 461 9.67 -1.53 -15.72
N VAL A 462 9.31 -1.09 -16.93
CA VAL A 462 7.90 -0.84 -17.32
C VAL A 462 7.45 -1.76 -18.46
N ARG A 463 8.11 -2.92 -18.61
CA ARG A 463 7.77 -3.97 -19.59
C ARG A 463 6.27 -4.18 -19.69
N LEU A 464 5.62 -4.53 -18.56
CA LEU A 464 4.18 -4.72 -18.47
C LEU A 464 3.64 -4.22 -17.11
N LEU A 465 2.93 -3.09 -17.12
CA LEU A 465 2.49 -2.37 -15.92
C LEU A 465 1.43 -3.11 -15.09
N SER A 466 0.80 -4.17 -15.63
CA SER A 466 -0.12 -5.01 -14.85
C SER A 466 0.59 -5.80 -13.74
N THR A 467 1.91 -5.99 -13.87
CA THR A 467 2.77 -6.66 -12.87
C THR A 467 3.38 -5.68 -11.85
N ASN A 468 3.43 -4.39 -12.20
CA ASN A 468 3.96 -3.30 -11.38
C ASN A 468 2.91 -2.82 -10.37
N GLU A 469 2.54 -3.72 -9.46
CA GLU A 469 1.48 -3.52 -8.48
C GLU A 469 1.98 -3.84 -7.06
N VAL A 470 1.37 -3.25 -6.03
CA VAL A 470 1.73 -3.48 -4.62
C VAL A 470 1.71 -4.98 -4.33
N GLY A 471 2.84 -5.49 -3.84
CA GLY A 471 3.11 -6.92 -3.62
C GLY A 471 3.43 -7.77 -4.86
N GLY A 472 3.41 -7.20 -6.07
CA GLY A 472 4.01 -7.79 -7.27
C GLY A 472 5.50 -7.50 -7.41
N GLU A 473 6.16 -8.20 -8.33
CA GLU A 473 7.56 -7.97 -8.69
C GLU A 473 7.64 -7.79 -10.23
N PRO A 474 8.45 -6.85 -10.78
CA PRO A 474 8.47 -6.59 -12.23
C PRO A 474 8.94 -7.79 -13.07
N ASP A 475 9.66 -8.70 -12.44
CA ASP A 475 10.17 -9.97 -12.96
C ASP A 475 9.28 -11.17 -12.59
N ASP A 476 8.04 -10.95 -12.14
CA ASP A 476 7.10 -12.04 -11.91
C ASP A 476 6.74 -12.76 -13.21
N ASP A 477 7.20 -14.01 -13.34
CA ASP A 477 6.82 -14.87 -14.45
C ASP A 477 5.36 -15.39 -14.31
N PRO A 478 4.60 -15.43 -15.40
CA PRO A 478 3.36 -16.20 -15.45
C PRO A 478 3.62 -17.67 -15.12
N PHE A 479 2.68 -18.32 -14.42
CA PHE A 479 2.88 -19.71 -13.95
C PHE A 479 1.72 -20.67 -14.25
N GLY A 480 0.73 -20.21 -15.04
CA GLY A 480 -0.43 -21.00 -15.49
C GLY A 480 -1.29 -21.60 -14.37
N PRO A 481 -2.25 -22.47 -14.72
CA PRO A 481 -3.16 -23.11 -13.76
C PRO A 481 -2.43 -23.89 -12.66
N ALA A 482 -1.37 -24.65 -13.00
CA ALA A 482 -0.65 -25.47 -12.01
C ALA A 482 0.07 -24.61 -10.96
N GLY A 483 0.68 -23.49 -11.36
CA GLY A 483 1.28 -22.52 -10.44
C GLY A 483 0.24 -21.87 -9.54
N PHE A 484 -0.88 -21.46 -10.14
CA PHE A 484 -2.01 -20.88 -9.42
C PHE A 484 -2.60 -21.83 -8.37
N HIS A 485 -2.85 -23.10 -8.71
CA HIS A 485 -3.36 -24.08 -7.77
C HIS A 485 -2.40 -24.33 -6.60
N ARG A 486 -1.08 -24.33 -6.82
CA ARG A 486 -0.10 -24.41 -5.73
C ARG A 486 -0.20 -23.21 -4.79
N ALA A 487 -0.39 -22.00 -5.34
CA ALA A 487 -0.58 -20.79 -4.55
C ALA A 487 -1.88 -20.85 -3.73
N MET A 488 -2.99 -21.30 -4.32
CA MET A 488 -4.29 -21.42 -3.65
C MET A 488 -4.32 -22.54 -2.59
N LEU A 489 -3.67 -23.67 -2.84
CA LEU A 489 -3.50 -24.74 -1.84
C LEU A 489 -2.68 -24.25 -0.63
N ARG A 490 -1.59 -23.49 -0.88
CA ARG A 490 -0.81 -22.88 0.20
C ARG A 490 -1.65 -21.88 0.99
N ARG A 491 -2.43 -21.04 0.30
CA ARG A 491 -3.36 -20.09 0.92
C ARG A 491 -4.38 -20.81 1.80
N ALA A 492 -5.06 -21.84 1.29
CA ALA A 492 -6.01 -22.64 2.05
C ALA A 492 -5.39 -23.24 3.33
N ALA A 493 -4.13 -23.67 3.25
CA ALA A 493 -3.45 -24.31 4.39
C ALA A 493 -2.88 -23.32 5.43
N ARG A 494 -2.50 -22.11 5.02
CA ARG A 494 -1.75 -21.17 5.88
C ARG A 494 -2.51 -19.91 6.26
N MET A 495 -3.40 -19.46 5.38
CA MET A 495 -4.15 -18.20 5.53
C MET A 495 -5.57 -18.37 4.98
N PRO A 496 -6.35 -19.36 5.45
CA PRO A 496 -7.68 -19.65 4.90
C PRO A 496 -8.66 -18.47 5.05
N HIS A 497 -8.40 -17.57 6.00
CA HIS A 497 -9.26 -16.43 6.33
C HIS A 497 -8.61 -15.07 6.03
N ALA A 498 -7.48 -15.04 5.30
CA ALA A 498 -6.92 -13.77 4.84
C ALA A 498 -7.91 -13.05 3.91
N LEU A 499 -7.79 -11.72 3.82
CA LEU A 499 -8.54 -10.97 2.82
C LEU A 499 -8.08 -11.35 1.41
N THR A 500 -9.00 -11.34 0.46
CA THR A 500 -8.77 -11.53 -0.98
C THR A 500 -9.21 -10.24 -1.68
N LEU A 501 -8.25 -9.38 -2.03
CA LEU A 501 -8.50 -8.13 -2.75
C LEU A 501 -7.99 -8.20 -4.18
N THR A 502 -8.49 -7.29 -5.01
CA THR A 502 -7.96 -6.98 -6.34
C THR A 502 -7.72 -5.48 -6.53
N THR A 503 -8.38 -4.61 -5.77
CA THR A 503 -8.13 -3.17 -5.75
C THR A 503 -8.06 -2.72 -4.30
N SER A 504 -7.23 -1.73 -4.02
CA SER A 504 -7.21 -1.01 -2.73
C SER A 504 -6.99 0.48 -2.99
N HIS A 505 -6.97 1.26 -1.91
CA HIS A 505 -6.59 2.68 -1.99
C HIS A 505 -5.10 2.88 -2.29
N ASP A 506 -4.26 1.84 -2.17
CA ASP A 506 -2.82 1.92 -2.45
C ASP A 506 -2.38 1.20 -3.72
N THR A 507 -3.28 0.42 -4.35
CA THR A 507 -2.95 -0.22 -5.63
C THR A 507 -2.63 0.85 -6.67
N LYS A 508 -1.52 0.64 -7.40
CA LYS A 508 -1.01 1.53 -8.42
C LYS A 508 -1.98 1.66 -9.59
N ARG A 509 -2.81 0.66 -9.88
CA ARG A 509 -3.98 0.72 -10.78
C ARG A 509 -5.14 -0.11 -10.24
N SER A 510 -6.36 0.25 -10.57
CA SER A 510 -7.54 -0.57 -10.25
C SER A 510 -7.58 -1.88 -11.05
N GLU A 511 -8.42 -2.80 -10.59
CA GLU A 511 -8.52 -4.15 -11.12
C GLU A 511 -8.77 -4.26 -12.62
N ASP A 512 -9.71 -3.49 -13.17
CA ASP A 512 -10.05 -3.58 -14.60
C ASP A 512 -9.07 -2.79 -15.48
N ALA A 513 -8.48 -1.71 -14.95
CA ALA A 513 -7.34 -1.02 -15.57
C ALA A 513 -6.15 -1.97 -15.76
N ARG A 514 -5.83 -2.77 -14.74
CA ARG A 514 -4.76 -3.79 -14.86
C ARG A 514 -5.13 -4.90 -15.84
N MET A 515 -6.39 -5.31 -15.92
CA MET A 515 -6.81 -6.36 -16.87
C MET A 515 -6.76 -5.88 -18.32
N ARG A 516 -6.98 -4.59 -18.59
CA ARG A 516 -6.68 -4.00 -19.92
C ARG A 516 -5.21 -4.08 -20.28
N ILE A 517 -4.32 -3.75 -19.33
CA ILE A 517 -2.88 -3.87 -19.55
C ILE A 517 -2.46 -5.34 -19.72
N ALA A 518 -2.93 -6.24 -18.85
CA ALA A 518 -2.62 -7.66 -18.93
C ALA A 518 -3.10 -8.28 -20.25
N ALA A 519 -4.25 -7.86 -20.77
CA ALA A 519 -4.76 -8.30 -22.08
C ALA A 519 -3.84 -7.96 -23.25
N ALA A 520 -2.92 -6.99 -23.12
CA ALA A 520 -1.89 -6.76 -24.13
C ALA A 520 -1.02 -8.00 -24.36
N SER A 521 -0.75 -8.80 -23.32
CA SER A 521 -0.02 -10.07 -23.46
C SER A 521 -0.78 -11.09 -24.31
N HIS A 522 -2.11 -11.03 -24.37
CA HIS A 522 -2.90 -11.94 -25.21
C HIS A 522 -3.03 -11.45 -26.66
N ALA A 523 -2.65 -10.21 -26.95
CA ALA A 523 -2.70 -9.61 -28.27
C ALA A 523 -1.48 -8.70 -28.52
N PRO A 524 -0.24 -9.24 -28.48
CA PRO A 524 0.98 -8.44 -28.51
C PRO A 524 1.12 -7.64 -29.81
N ASP A 525 0.66 -8.17 -30.96
CA ASP A 525 0.67 -7.44 -32.24
C ASP A 525 -0.25 -6.21 -32.22
N ALA A 526 -1.41 -6.32 -31.56
CA ALA A 526 -2.33 -5.21 -31.38
C ALA A 526 -1.72 -4.12 -30.48
N PHE A 527 -0.99 -4.54 -29.44
CA PHE A 527 -0.30 -3.61 -28.55
C PHE A 527 0.88 -2.93 -29.25
N ALA A 528 1.65 -3.65 -30.06
CA ALA A 528 2.73 -3.09 -30.85
C ALA A 528 2.23 -2.00 -31.80
N GLU A 529 1.08 -2.21 -32.45
CA GLU A 529 0.46 -1.19 -33.30
C GLU A 529 -0.06 0.02 -32.50
N LEU A 530 -0.68 -0.20 -31.33
CA LEU A 530 -1.06 0.90 -30.44
C LEU A 530 0.17 1.71 -29.98
N PHE A 531 1.26 1.04 -29.62
CA PHE A 531 2.51 1.70 -29.23
C PHE A 531 3.09 2.51 -30.38
N ARG A 532 3.10 1.99 -31.61
CA ARG A 532 3.55 2.74 -32.80
C ARG A 532 2.77 4.05 -32.96
N LEU A 533 1.44 4.01 -32.84
CA LEU A 533 0.60 5.22 -32.89
C LEU A 533 0.93 6.21 -31.77
N CYS A 534 1.18 5.71 -30.55
CA CYS A 534 1.58 6.55 -29.43
C CYS A 534 2.96 7.18 -29.64
N ASP A 535 3.93 6.43 -30.16
CA ASP A 535 5.30 6.89 -30.38
C ASP A 535 5.40 7.95 -31.49
N GLU A 536 4.57 7.85 -32.54
CA GLU A 536 4.46 8.87 -33.61
C GLU A 536 3.99 10.25 -33.11
N LEU A 537 3.32 10.30 -31.96
CA LEU A 537 2.84 11.54 -31.32
C LEU A 537 3.81 12.09 -30.27
N ALA A 538 4.87 11.35 -29.95
CA ALA A 538 5.83 11.73 -28.92
C ALA A 538 6.80 12.80 -29.42
N SER A 539 7.20 13.69 -28.50
CA SER A 539 8.28 14.63 -28.76
C SER A 539 9.64 13.96 -28.56
N ASP A 540 10.66 14.36 -29.33
CA ASP A 540 12.01 13.79 -29.29
C ASP A 540 12.71 13.89 -27.93
N ASP A 541 12.35 14.88 -27.11
CA ASP A 541 12.88 15.11 -25.76
C ASP A 541 12.36 14.11 -24.71
N LEU A 542 11.27 13.39 -25.00
CA LEU A 542 10.70 12.41 -24.07
C LEU A 542 11.40 11.06 -24.19
N HIS A 543 11.91 10.55 -23.07
CA HIS A 543 12.56 9.25 -23.00
C HIS A 543 11.62 8.11 -23.48
N PRO A 544 12.06 7.18 -24.35
CA PRO A 544 11.23 6.10 -24.88
C PRO A 544 10.51 5.25 -23.82
N ASN A 545 11.14 5.08 -22.65
CA ASN A 545 10.54 4.40 -21.50
C ASN A 545 9.22 5.06 -21.04
N LEU A 546 9.15 6.40 -21.04
CA LEU A 546 7.93 7.12 -20.70
C LEU A 546 6.85 6.93 -21.78
N ARG A 547 7.24 6.90 -23.05
CA ARG A 547 6.32 6.67 -24.18
C ARG A 547 5.67 5.30 -24.07
N TRP A 548 6.47 4.27 -23.76
CA TRP A 548 5.99 2.91 -23.51
C TRP A 548 5.05 2.83 -22.29
N TYR A 549 5.42 3.50 -21.20
CA TYR A 549 4.58 3.62 -20.00
C TYR A 549 3.23 4.28 -20.30
N LEU A 550 3.22 5.36 -21.08
CA LEU A 550 2.00 6.10 -21.40
C LEU A 550 1.10 5.36 -22.39
N ALA A 551 1.64 4.56 -23.32
CA ALA A 551 0.82 3.70 -24.19
C ALA A 551 -0.02 2.69 -23.37
N GLN A 552 0.59 2.06 -22.36
CA GLN A 552 -0.12 1.16 -21.44
C GLN A 552 -1.09 1.92 -20.52
N THR A 553 -0.72 3.11 -20.07
CA THR A 553 -1.59 3.95 -19.23
C THR A 553 -2.81 4.44 -20.00
N LEU A 554 -2.64 4.81 -21.27
CA LEU A 554 -3.74 5.18 -22.18
C LEU A 554 -4.72 4.02 -22.34
N LEU A 555 -4.21 2.81 -22.55
CA LEU A 555 -5.01 1.59 -22.63
C LEU A 555 -5.82 1.33 -21.35
N ALA A 556 -5.25 1.63 -20.18
CA ALA A 556 -5.89 1.41 -18.88
C ALA A 556 -7.08 2.36 -18.59
N LEU A 557 -7.15 3.53 -19.23
CA LEU A 557 -8.12 4.58 -18.97
C LEU A 557 -9.49 4.32 -19.61
N ASP A 558 -10.57 4.79 -18.99
CA ASP A 558 -11.89 4.79 -19.61
C ASP A 558 -12.12 6.02 -20.49
N SER A 559 -12.33 5.81 -21.79
CA SER A 559 -12.54 6.90 -22.75
C SER A 559 -13.84 7.69 -22.52
N THR A 560 -14.74 7.23 -21.65
CA THR A 560 -15.97 7.97 -21.30
C THR A 560 -15.80 8.98 -20.16
N ASP A 561 -14.67 8.96 -19.46
CA ASP A 561 -14.42 9.89 -18.35
C ASP A 561 -14.19 11.31 -18.90
N SER A 562 -14.99 12.27 -18.43
CA SER A 562 -14.96 13.65 -18.94
C SER A 562 -13.71 14.44 -18.54
N ASP A 563 -12.98 13.98 -17.52
CA ASP A 563 -11.79 14.60 -16.93
C ASP A 563 -10.50 13.83 -17.26
N ILE A 564 -10.53 12.94 -18.24
CA ILE A 564 -9.43 12.04 -18.60
C ILE A 564 -8.10 12.74 -18.85
N GLU A 565 -8.11 13.92 -19.47
CA GLU A 565 -6.90 14.71 -19.73
C GLU A 565 -6.25 15.17 -18.42
N ALA A 566 -7.03 15.74 -17.49
CA ALA A 566 -6.54 16.21 -16.20
C ALA A 566 -6.00 15.06 -15.33
N ARG A 567 -6.67 13.90 -15.39
CA ARG A 567 -6.22 12.66 -14.74
C ARG A 567 -4.87 12.20 -15.29
N LEU A 568 -4.73 12.18 -16.61
CA LEU A 568 -3.48 11.75 -17.25
C LEU A 568 -2.33 12.75 -17.02
N HIS A 569 -2.60 14.05 -16.99
CA HIS A 569 -1.61 15.08 -16.62
C HIS A 569 -1.07 14.87 -15.21
N THR A 570 -1.97 14.69 -14.24
CA THR A 570 -1.57 14.43 -12.84
C THR A 570 -0.77 13.14 -12.74
N HIS A 571 -1.20 12.10 -13.46
CA HIS A 571 -0.54 10.80 -13.42
C HIS A 571 0.85 10.80 -14.08
N VAL A 572 1.04 11.49 -15.22
CA VAL A 572 2.34 11.52 -15.90
C VAL A 572 3.39 12.26 -15.09
N GLU A 573 3.03 13.38 -14.45
CA GLU A 573 3.93 14.10 -13.53
C GLU A 573 4.34 13.22 -12.35
N LYS A 574 3.36 12.55 -11.73
CA LYS A 574 3.62 11.59 -10.64
C LYS A 574 4.56 10.49 -11.11
N ALA A 575 4.29 9.86 -12.25
CA ALA A 575 5.10 8.77 -12.78
C ALA A 575 6.56 9.19 -13.05
N LEU A 576 6.75 10.38 -13.63
CA LEU A 576 8.08 10.95 -13.87
C LEU A 576 8.85 11.24 -12.58
N ARG A 577 8.18 11.84 -11.59
CA ARG A 577 8.80 12.16 -10.29
C ARG A 577 9.07 10.91 -9.46
N GLU A 578 8.22 9.90 -9.51
CA GLU A 578 8.47 8.61 -8.86
C GLU A 578 9.61 7.84 -9.53
N ALA A 579 9.77 7.96 -10.85
CA ALA A 579 10.91 7.37 -11.54
C ALA A 579 12.25 7.95 -11.09
N LYS A 580 12.33 9.19 -10.56
CA LYS A 580 13.54 9.81 -9.97
C LYS A 580 14.78 9.73 -10.87
N THR A 581 14.61 9.89 -12.18
CA THR A 581 15.70 9.86 -13.17
C THR A 581 15.97 11.22 -13.78
N GLU A 582 14.91 11.94 -14.15
CA GLU A 582 14.99 13.20 -14.91
C GLU A 582 14.32 14.39 -14.22
N THR A 583 13.33 14.12 -13.37
CA THR A 583 12.64 15.08 -12.51
C THR A 583 12.38 14.46 -11.14
N TYR A 584 12.24 15.29 -10.11
CA TYR A 584 12.17 14.87 -8.71
C TYR A 584 11.10 15.68 -7.98
N TRP A 585 10.48 15.09 -6.95
CA TRP A 585 9.54 15.82 -6.08
C TRP A 585 10.15 17.07 -5.44
N THR A 586 11.44 17.02 -5.09
CA THR A 586 12.15 18.12 -4.40
C THR A 586 12.78 19.15 -5.34
N ALA A 587 12.90 18.80 -6.62
CA ALA A 587 13.47 19.62 -7.68
C ALA A 587 12.81 19.29 -9.05
N PRO A 588 11.58 19.77 -9.28
CA PRO A 588 10.86 19.50 -10.54
C PRO A 588 11.53 20.11 -11.76
N ASN A 589 11.62 19.36 -12.86
CA ASN A 589 11.97 19.88 -14.18
C ASN A 589 10.70 20.31 -14.92
N GLU A 590 10.28 21.55 -14.70
CA GLU A 590 9.03 22.09 -15.24
C GLU A 590 8.93 22.03 -16.77
N THR A 591 10.06 22.12 -17.48
CA THR A 591 10.09 22.05 -18.95
C THR A 591 9.78 20.64 -19.44
N LEU A 592 10.46 19.63 -18.88
CA LEU A 592 10.20 18.22 -19.21
C LEU A 592 8.78 17.81 -18.82
N GLU A 593 8.32 18.21 -17.64
CA GLU A 593 6.97 17.91 -17.16
C GLU A 593 5.90 18.58 -18.04
N ALA A 594 6.17 19.76 -18.60
CA ALA A 594 5.30 20.40 -19.58
C ALA A 594 5.26 19.64 -20.92
N SER A 595 6.42 19.22 -21.45
CA SER A 595 6.48 18.38 -22.65
C SER A 595 5.70 17.07 -22.48
N ALA A 596 5.80 16.44 -21.31
CA ALA A 596 5.10 15.21 -20.99
C ALA A 596 3.57 15.41 -20.90
N ARG A 597 3.11 16.52 -20.32
CA ARG A 597 1.69 16.90 -20.33
C ARG A 597 1.17 17.16 -21.73
N GLU A 598 1.93 17.86 -22.56
CA GLU A 598 1.53 18.12 -23.95
C GLU A 598 1.43 16.82 -24.75
N TYR A 599 2.38 15.89 -24.56
CA TYR A 599 2.29 14.56 -25.15
C TYR A 599 1.04 13.80 -24.68
N ALA A 600 0.75 13.81 -23.37
CA ALA A 600 -0.47 13.23 -22.82
C ALA A 600 -1.75 13.83 -23.44
N SER A 601 -1.81 15.16 -23.62
CA SER A 601 -2.91 15.83 -24.32
C SER A 601 -3.05 15.36 -25.76
N ARG A 602 -1.95 15.19 -26.50
CA ARG A 602 -1.98 14.67 -27.87
C ARG A 602 -2.48 13.23 -27.94
N LEU A 603 -2.10 12.37 -26.98
CA LEU A 603 -2.63 11.01 -26.89
C LEU A 603 -4.14 11.01 -26.68
N VAL A 604 -4.64 11.83 -25.75
CA VAL A 604 -6.09 11.96 -25.50
C VAL A 604 -6.82 12.50 -26.73
N ASP A 605 -6.36 13.59 -27.34
CA ASP A 605 -7.01 14.22 -28.50
C ASP A 605 -7.03 13.32 -29.74
N ARG A 606 -5.97 12.54 -29.97
CA ARG A 606 -5.79 11.78 -31.22
C ARG A 606 -6.18 10.31 -31.13
N LEU A 607 -6.08 9.72 -29.94
CA LEU A 607 -6.22 8.27 -29.76
C LEU A 607 -7.36 7.89 -28.81
N LEU A 608 -8.14 8.85 -28.28
CA LEU A 608 -9.38 8.55 -27.56
C LEU A 608 -10.63 9.00 -28.35
N PRO A 609 -11.70 8.18 -28.39
CA PRO A 609 -11.79 6.81 -27.89
C PRO A 609 -10.76 5.88 -28.54
N HIS A 610 -10.38 4.80 -27.85
CA HIS A 610 -9.25 3.96 -28.25
C HIS A 610 -9.30 3.57 -29.74
N PRO A 611 -8.15 3.56 -30.44
CA PRO A 611 -8.13 3.25 -31.87
C PRO A 611 -8.51 1.79 -32.12
N GLU A 612 -8.87 1.47 -33.37
CA GLU A 612 -9.23 0.11 -33.80
C GLU A 612 -8.14 -0.93 -33.46
N ALA A 613 -6.87 -0.51 -33.46
CA ALA A 613 -5.74 -1.34 -33.04
C ALA A 613 -5.87 -1.86 -31.60
N ALA A 614 -6.51 -1.13 -30.69
CA ALA A 614 -6.70 -1.55 -29.31
C ALA A 614 -7.92 -2.47 -29.11
N ARG A 615 -8.81 -2.61 -30.11
CA ARG A 615 -10.06 -3.36 -29.98
C ARG A 615 -9.86 -4.82 -29.53
N PRO A 616 -8.92 -5.61 -30.11
CA PRO A 616 -8.68 -6.98 -29.65
C PRO A 616 -8.29 -7.05 -28.17
N ILE A 617 -7.50 -6.08 -27.71
CA ILE A 617 -7.06 -6.00 -26.31
C ILE A 617 -8.26 -5.72 -25.39
N LEU A 618 -9.10 -4.75 -25.74
CA LEU A 618 -10.28 -4.38 -24.95
C LEU A 618 -11.31 -5.53 -24.86
N GLU A 619 -11.53 -6.26 -25.96
CA GLU A 619 -12.41 -7.44 -25.99
C GLU A 619 -11.91 -8.56 -25.06
N ILE A 620 -10.59 -8.77 -24.99
CA ILE A 620 -9.97 -9.75 -24.09
C ILE A 620 -10.01 -9.24 -22.64
N ALA A 621 -9.77 -7.94 -22.43
CA ALA A 621 -9.74 -7.33 -21.11
C ALA A 621 -11.04 -7.53 -20.32
N ASP A 622 -12.20 -7.35 -20.97
CA ASP A 622 -13.50 -7.60 -20.35
C ASP A 622 -13.62 -9.05 -19.84
N ARG A 623 -13.07 -10.01 -20.60
CA ARG A 623 -13.06 -11.42 -20.19
C ARG A 623 -12.15 -11.65 -18.99
N LEU A 624 -10.94 -11.08 -19.00
CA LEU A 624 -9.99 -11.17 -17.90
C LEU A 624 -10.52 -10.51 -16.62
N SER A 625 -11.26 -9.40 -16.72
CA SER A 625 -11.94 -8.74 -15.60
C SER A 625 -12.99 -9.64 -14.95
N LEU A 626 -13.81 -10.34 -15.73
CA LEU A 626 -14.77 -11.32 -15.21
C LEU A 626 -14.08 -12.55 -14.60
N ALA A 627 -13.02 -13.05 -15.24
CA ALA A 627 -12.19 -14.13 -14.71
C ALA A 627 -11.62 -13.75 -13.33
N GLN A 628 -10.95 -12.60 -13.22
CA GLN A 628 -10.38 -12.12 -11.97
C GLN A 628 -11.45 -11.91 -10.88
N CYS A 629 -12.60 -11.32 -11.24
CA CYS A 629 -13.70 -11.13 -10.30
C CYS A 629 -14.22 -12.47 -9.75
N SER A 630 -14.38 -13.47 -10.62
CA SER A 630 -14.82 -14.80 -10.20
C SER A 630 -13.82 -15.48 -9.26
N LEU A 631 -12.52 -15.36 -9.54
CA LEU A 631 -11.46 -15.91 -8.68
C LEU A 631 -11.49 -15.24 -7.31
N LYS A 632 -11.51 -13.89 -7.26
CA LYS A 632 -11.63 -13.12 -6.01
C LYS A 632 -12.77 -13.61 -5.11
N LEU A 633 -13.91 -13.95 -5.71
CA LEU A 633 -15.13 -14.30 -4.98
C LEU A 633 -15.22 -15.80 -4.60
N THR A 634 -14.40 -16.67 -5.17
CA THR A 634 -14.53 -18.13 -5.01
C THR A 634 -13.33 -18.86 -4.41
N VAL A 635 -12.12 -18.29 -4.50
CA VAL A 635 -10.93 -18.87 -3.85
C VAL A 635 -11.02 -18.78 -2.32
N PRO A 636 -10.21 -19.54 -1.56
CA PRO A 636 -10.15 -19.45 -0.10
C PRO A 636 -9.85 -18.03 0.38
N GLY A 637 -10.47 -17.61 1.48
CA GLY A 637 -10.33 -16.28 2.05
C GLY A 637 -11.65 -15.50 2.14
N VAL A 638 -11.57 -14.35 2.79
CA VAL A 638 -12.64 -13.36 2.91
C VAL A 638 -12.49 -12.36 1.75
N CYS A 639 -13.46 -12.27 0.84
CA CYS A 639 -13.33 -11.36 -0.29
C CYS A 639 -13.49 -9.89 0.16
N ASP A 640 -12.64 -9.02 -0.37
CA ASP A 640 -12.67 -7.57 -0.15
C ASP A 640 -13.01 -6.84 -1.46
N ILE A 641 -14.05 -6.01 -1.41
CA ILE A 641 -14.52 -5.20 -2.53
C ILE A 641 -14.20 -3.75 -2.24
N TYR A 642 -13.27 -3.16 -2.99
CA TYR A 642 -13.03 -1.73 -2.93
C TYR A 642 -14.19 -0.96 -3.57
N GLN A 643 -14.55 0.18 -2.98
CA GLN A 643 -15.71 0.97 -3.41
C GLN A 643 -15.78 1.17 -4.94
N GLY A 644 -16.92 0.81 -5.52
CA GLY A 644 -17.18 0.91 -6.96
C GLY A 644 -16.59 -0.21 -7.82
N CYS A 645 -15.89 -1.20 -7.26
CA CYS A 645 -15.33 -2.34 -8.00
C CYS A 645 -16.30 -3.51 -8.24
N GLU A 646 -17.55 -3.38 -7.80
CA GLU A 646 -18.69 -4.21 -8.21
C GLU A 646 -19.07 -4.00 -9.69
N ILE A 647 -18.60 -2.90 -10.29
CA ILE A 647 -18.60 -2.62 -11.74
C ILE A 647 -17.16 -2.43 -12.23
N ALA A 648 -16.97 -2.09 -13.51
CA ALA A 648 -15.63 -1.86 -14.04
C ALA A 648 -15.06 -0.52 -13.52
N ASN A 649 -13.87 -0.59 -12.94
CA ASN A 649 -13.13 0.53 -12.37
C ASN A 649 -11.79 0.68 -13.10
N TYR A 650 -11.54 1.89 -13.63
CA TYR A 650 -10.37 2.24 -14.45
C TYR A 650 -9.54 3.37 -13.83
N SER A 651 -9.41 3.35 -12.50
CA SER A 651 -8.63 4.32 -11.76
C SER A 651 -7.14 4.00 -11.79
N LEU A 652 -6.32 5.04 -11.84
CA LEU A 652 -4.87 4.99 -11.76
C LEU A 652 -4.41 5.10 -10.30
N THR A 653 -3.15 5.41 -10.08
CA THR A 653 -2.55 5.53 -8.75
C THR A 653 -3.20 6.69 -7.97
N ASP A 654 -3.25 6.56 -6.63
CA ASP A 654 -3.60 7.63 -5.68
C ASP A 654 -3.07 9.02 -6.15
N PRO A 655 -3.90 10.08 -6.20
CA PRO A 655 -5.29 10.17 -5.71
C PRO A 655 -6.40 9.70 -6.66
N ASP A 656 -6.07 9.20 -7.86
CA ASP A 656 -7.11 8.86 -8.86
C ASP A 656 -8.03 7.70 -8.42
N ASN A 657 -7.50 6.76 -7.62
CA ASN A 657 -8.26 5.64 -7.03
C ASN A 657 -9.09 6.05 -5.79
N ARG A 658 -9.09 7.32 -5.40
CA ARG A 658 -9.89 7.86 -4.28
C ARG A 658 -11.08 8.71 -4.74
N ARG A 659 -11.35 8.73 -6.05
CA ARG A 659 -12.50 9.46 -6.63
C ARG A 659 -13.83 9.00 -6.00
N PRO A 660 -14.81 9.91 -5.86
CA PRO A 660 -16.12 9.58 -5.32
C PRO A 660 -16.86 8.51 -6.14
N VAL A 661 -17.65 7.68 -5.45
CA VAL A 661 -18.50 6.66 -6.07
C VAL A 661 -19.95 7.13 -6.12
N ASP A 662 -20.62 6.96 -7.26
CA ASP A 662 -22.05 7.22 -7.42
C ASP A 662 -22.89 6.03 -6.91
N PHE A 663 -23.08 5.97 -5.58
CA PHE A 663 -23.90 4.95 -4.93
C PHE A 663 -25.38 5.01 -5.36
N ALA A 664 -25.90 6.16 -5.81
CA ALA A 664 -27.28 6.26 -6.25
C ALA A 664 -27.48 5.52 -7.59
N ALA A 665 -26.52 5.64 -8.51
CA ALA A 665 -26.52 4.86 -9.75
C ALA A 665 -26.41 3.35 -9.47
N LEU A 666 -25.52 2.95 -8.56
CA LEU A 666 -25.34 1.55 -8.16
C LEU A 666 -26.57 0.96 -7.46
N ASP A 667 -27.22 1.72 -6.59
CA ASP A 667 -28.48 1.32 -5.95
C ASP A 667 -29.61 1.14 -6.98
N GLY A 668 -29.70 2.06 -7.95
CA GLY A 668 -30.60 1.91 -9.08
C GLY A 668 -30.41 0.58 -9.83
N ALA A 669 -29.15 0.15 -10.00
CA ALA A 669 -28.80 -1.11 -10.68
C ALA A 669 -29.21 -2.38 -9.92
N LEU A 670 -29.46 -2.31 -8.60
CA LEU A 670 -30.01 -3.45 -7.84
C LEU A 670 -31.41 -3.83 -8.34
N SER A 671 -32.21 -2.84 -8.74
CA SER A 671 -33.57 -3.03 -9.25
C SER A 671 -33.60 -3.36 -10.74
N ASP A 672 -32.69 -2.76 -11.50
CA ASP A 672 -32.61 -2.90 -12.95
C ASP A 672 -31.16 -2.74 -13.42
N VAL A 673 -30.49 -3.87 -13.64
CA VAL A 673 -29.09 -3.90 -14.07
C VAL A 673 -28.87 -3.22 -15.43
N SER A 674 -29.93 -3.06 -16.25
CA SER A 674 -29.83 -2.39 -17.55
C SER A 674 -29.51 -0.89 -17.45
N ARG A 675 -29.65 -0.30 -16.25
CA ARG A 675 -29.22 1.07 -15.94
C ARG A 675 -27.71 1.25 -16.03
N LEU A 676 -26.94 0.17 -15.89
CA LEU A 676 -25.50 0.21 -16.12
C LEU A 676 -25.24 0.18 -17.63
N ALA A 677 -24.54 1.19 -18.14
CA ALA A 677 -24.40 1.42 -19.58
C ALA A 677 -23.54 0.34 -20.27
N ARG A 678 -22.43 -0.08 -19.65
CA ARG A 678 -21.46 -0.99 -20.27
C ARG A 678 -21.86 -2.47 -20.07
N PRO A 679 -21.71 -3.34 -21.08
CA PRO A 679 -21.93 -4.78 -20.92
C PRO A 679 -21.10 -5.40 -19.79
N LEU A 680 -19.82 -5.02 -19.66
CA LEU A 680 -18.96 -5.48 -18.58
C LEU A 680 -19.52 -5.11 -17.21
N ASP A 681 -19.99 -3.86 -17.00
CA ASP A 681 -20.57 -3.45 -15.72
C ASP A 681 -21.76 -4.33 -15.34
N ARG A 682 -22.66 -4.59 -16.29
CA ARG A 682 -23.82 -5.45 -16.05
C ARG A 682 -23.42 -6.86 -15.65
N ALA A 683 -22.49 -7.46 -16.39
CA ALA A 683 -22.01 -8.81 -16.15
C ALA A 683 -21.26 -8.92 -14.82
N LYS A 684 -20.37 -7.95 -14.52
CA LYS A 684 -19.56 -7.91 -13.31
C LYS A 684 -20.42 -7.62 -12.07
N PHE A 685 -21.42 -6.76 -12.18
CA PHE A 685 -22.37 -6.46 -11.10
C PHE A 685 -23.24 -7.69 -10.77
N ASP A 686 -23.78 -8.37 -11.79
CA ASP A 686 -24.55 -9.61 -11.59
C ASP A 686 -23.70 -10.75 -11.01
N LEU A 687 -22.45 -10.92 -11.49
CA LEU A 687 -21.48 -11.87 -10.93
C LEU A 687 -21.19 -11.58 -9.45
N THR A 688 -20.83 -10.33 -9.15
CA THR A 688 -20.48 -9.88 -7.80
C THR A 688 -21.65 -10.12 -6.85
N ARG A 689 -22.85 -9.62 -7.21
CA ARG A 689 -24.05 -9.81 -6.41
C ARG A 689 -24.40 -11.29 -6.23
N SER A 690 -24.40 -12.08 -7.30
CA SER A 690 -24.78 -13.51 -7.23
C SER A 690 -23.88 -14.28 -6.26
N LEU A 691 -22.56 -14.06 -6.33
CA LEU A 691 -21.62 -14.76 -5.46
C LEU A 691 -21.59 -14.21 -4.05
N LEU A 692 -21.76 -12.90 -3.83
CA LEU A 692 -21.87 -12.36 -2.48
C LEU A 692 -23.10 -12.89 -1.74
N HIS A 693 -24.25 -12.98 -2.42
CA HIS A 693 -25.44 -13.62 -1.84
C HIS A 693 -25.22 -15.11 -1.57
N LEU A 694 -24.56 -15.83 -2.47
CA LEU A 694 -24.22 -17.24 -2.24
C LEU A 694 -23.28 -17.42 -1.04
N ARG A 695 -22.23 -16.59 -0.92
CA ARG A 695 -21.31 -16.57 0.23
C ARG A 695 -22.04 -16.30 1.54
N ARG A 696 -23.02 -15.41 1.52
CA ARG A 696 -23.85 -15.12 2.70
C ARG A 696 -24.83 -16.24 3.04
N ALA A 697 -25.34 -16.96 2.03
CA ALA A 697 -26.26 -18.08 2.22
C ALA A 697 -25.55 -19.38 2.63
N ARG A 698 -24.26 -19.53 2.31
CA ARG A 698 -23.43 -20.73 2.53
C ARG A 698 -22.06 -20.37 3.13
N PRO A 699 -21.98 -19.71 4.30
CA PRO A 699 -20.73 -19.19 4.85
C PRO A 699 -19.65 -20.27 5.03
N GLU A 700 -20.02 -21.43 5.56
CA GLU A 700 -19.08 -22.54 5.84
C GLU A 700 -18.41 -23.06 4.56
N LEU A 701 -19.13 -23.09 3.43
CA LEU A 701 -18.57 -23.51 2.14
C LEU A 701 -17.43 -22.61 1.66
N PHE A 702 -17.50 -21.31 1.93
CA PHE A 702 -16.50 -20.35 1.46
C PHE A 702 -15.41 -20.05 2.49
N LEU A 703 -15.73 -20.09 3.78
CA LEU A 703 -14.78 -19.85 4.87
C LEU A 703 -13.99 -21.12 5.19
N ASP A 704 -14.67 -22.24 5.40
CA ASP A 704 -14.08 -23.49 5.89
C ASP A 704 -13.96 -24.58 4.81
N GLY A 705 -14.61 -24.39 3.65
CA GLY A 705 -14.60 -25.37 2.57
C GLY A 705 -13.20 -25.63 2.01
N SER A 706 -12.92 -26.90 1.70
CA SER A 706 -11.65 -27.35 1.12
C SER A 706 -11.37 -26.68 -0.24
N TYR A 707 -10.14 -26.81 -0.75
CA TYR A 707 -9.81 -26.37 -2.10
C TYR A 707 -9.19 -27.54 -2.86
N THR A 708 -9.89 -28.01 -3.89
CA THR A 708 -9.47 -29.16 -4.70
C THR A 708 -9.28 -28.72 -6.16
N PRO A 709 -8.04 -28.66 -6.68
CA PRO A 709 -7.79 -28.43 -8.10
C PRO A 709 -8.47 -29.50 -8.96
N ARG A 710 -8.89 -29.13 -10.16
CA ARG A 710 -9.41 -30.07 -11.16
C ARG A 710 -8.49 -30.12 -12.36
N GLU A 711 -8.20 -31.32 -12.82
CA GLU A 711 -7.39 -31.51 -14.02
C GLU A 711 -8.18 -31.12 -15.26
N THR A 712 -7.66 -30.13 -15.98
CA THR A 712 -8.15 -29.60 -17.25
C THR A 712 -6.98 -29.38 -18.20
N ASP A 713 -7.26 -28.99 -19.44
CA ASP A 713 -6.20 -28.42 -20.28
C ASP A 713 -5.75 -27.05 -19.72
N ASN A 714 -4.60 -26.54 -20.19
CA ASN A 714 -4.04 -25.29 -19.68
C ASN A 714 -4.85 -24.04 -20.05
N ARG A 715 -5.83 -24.14 -20.97
CA ARG A 715 -6.71 -23.02 -21.35
C ARG A 715 -7.81 -22.79 -20.33
N ILE A 716 -8.02 -23.74 -19.40
CA ILE A 716 -9.02 -23.67 -18.34
C ILE A 716 -8.34 -23.81 -16.98
N CYS A 717 -8.63 -22.91 -16.05
CA CYS A 717 -8.33 -23.08 -14.63
C CYS A 717 -9.60 -23.52 -13.89
N ALA A 718 -9.60 -24.71 -13.29
CA ALA A 718 -10.77 -25.26 -12.62
C ALA A 718 -10.47 -25.83 -11.22
N PHE A 719 -11.43 -25.67 -10.30
CA PHE A 719 -11.33 -26.18 -8.93
C PHE A 719 -12.70 -26.39 -8.31
N SER A 720 -12.76 -27.13 -7.20
CA SER A 720 -13.93 -27.18 -6.31
C SER A 720 -13.64 -26.65 -4.91
N ARG A 721 -14.69 -26.11 -4.27
CA ARG A 721 -14.78 -25.89 -2.83
C ARG A 721 -15.80 -26.84 -2.25
N GLU A 722 -15.46 -27.56 -1.19
CA GLU A 722 -16.31 -28.61 -0.61
C GLU A 722 -16.43 -28.44 0.89
N HIS A 723 -17.67 -28.44 1.40
CA HIS A 723 -17.97 -28.46 2.83
C HIS A 723 -19.23 -29.28 3.07
N GLY A 724 -19.13 -30.34 3.88
CA GLY A 724 -20.23 -31.30 4.06
C GLY A 724 -20.63 -31.95 2.74
N GLU A 725 -21.92 -31.86 2.39
CA GLU A 725 -22.49 -32.38 1.14
C GLU A 725 -22.52 -31.33 0.01
N GLU A 726 -22.08 -30.10 0.26
CA GLU A 726 -22.10 -29.01 -0.70
C GLU A 726 -20.78 -28.94 -1.47
N THR A 727 -20.87 -28.83 -2.80
CA THR A 727 -19.73 -28.64 -3.68
C THR A 727 -19.94 -27.47 -4.62
N LEU A 728 -19.13 -26.41 -4.47
CA LEU A 728 -19.00 -25.36 -5.48
C LEU A 728 -17.95 -25.81 -6.50
N SER A 729 -18.27 -25.79 -7.79
CA SER A 729 -17.33 -26.03 -8.89
C SER A 729 -17.14 -24.75 -9.70
N VAL A 730 -15.90 -24.39 -9.98
CA VAL A 730 -15.52 -23.17 -10.71
C VAL A 730 -14.62 -23.56 -11.87
N ALA A 731 -14.90 -23.02 -13.06
CA ALA A 731 -14.06 -23.14 -14.25
C ALA A 731 -13.90 -21.77 -14.91
N VAL A 732 -12.66 -21.38 -15.19
CA VAL A 732 -12.30 -20.08 -15.79
C VAL A 732 -11.52 -20.34 -17.07
N ALA A 733 -12.02 -19.86 -18.19
CA ALA A 733 -11.31 -19.82 -19.47
C ALA A 733 -10.24 -18.72 -19.41
N LEU A 734 -8.99 -19.10 -19.66
CA LEU A 734 -7.83 -18.20 -19.67
C LEU A 734 -7.56 -17.62 -21.07
N GLU A 735 -8.07 -18.28 -22.11
CA GLU A 735 -7.89 -17.89 -23.50
C GLU A 735 -9.25 -17.79 -24.24
N PRO A 736 -9.33 -17.05 -25.35
CA PRO A 736 -10.47 -17.12 -26.26
C PRO A 736 -10.67 -18.53 -26.85
N GLY A 737 -11.90 -18.85 -27.27
CA GLY A 737 -12.22 -20.10 -27.97
C GLY A 737 -12.54 -21.31 -27.09
N VAL A 738 -12.45 -21.19 -25.76
CA VAL A 738 -13.03 -22.18 -24.83
C VAL A 738 -14.56 -22.15 -24.92
N THR A 739 -15.18 -23.29 -25.16
CA THR A 739 -16.62 -23.44 -25.33
C THR A 739 -17.36 -23.60 -23.99
N ALA A 740 -18.66 -23.27 -23.98
CA ALA A 740 -19.50 -23.47 -22.80
C ALA A 740 -19.56 -24.94 -22.35
N ASN A 741 -19.49 -25.91 -23.28
CA ASN A 741 -19.48 -27.34 -22.97
C ASN A 741 -18.19 -27.76 -22.26
N GLU A 742 -17.04 -27.20 -22.64
CA GLU A 742 -15.77 -27.45 -21.96
C GLU A 742 -15.79 -26.90 -20.53
N LEU A 743 -16.33 -25.68 -20.33
CA LEU A 743 -16.52 -25.11 -18.99
C LEU A 743 -17.51 -25.92 -18.14
N GLU A 744 -18.58 -26.44 -18.74
CA GLU A 744 -19.55 -27.31 -18.06
C GLU A 744 -18.95 -28.63 -17.61
N ALA A 745 -18.12 -29.26 -18.44
CA ALA A 745 -17.40 -30.47 -18.06
C ALA A 745 -16.44 -30.20 -16.88
N ALA A 746 -15.78 -29.04 -16.87
CA ALA A 746 -14.85 -28.64 -15.81
C ALA A 746 -15.57 -28.24 -14.50
N ALA A 747 -16.74 -27.59 -14.59
CA ALA A 747 -17.57 -27.15 -13.47
C ALA A 747 -19.02 -27.68 -13.55
N PRO A 748 -19.25 -28.97 -13.18
CA PRO A 748 -20.55 -29.60 -13.21
C PRO A 748 -21.38 -29.22 -11.99
N GLY A 749 -22.69 -29.13 -12.18
CA GLY A 749 -23.67 -28.83 -11.13
C GLY A 749 -24.79 -27.93 -11.65
N GLU A 750 -25.66 -27.52 -10.74
CA GLU A 750 -26.64 -26.47 -10.97
C GLU A 750 -25.91 -25.14 -11.19
N LEU A 751 -26.23 -24.45 -12.27
CA LEU A 751 -25.56 -23.23 -12.70
C LEU A 751 -25.92 -22.05 -11.77
N ILE A 752 -24.91 -21.47 -11.13
CA ILE A 752 -25.03 -20.23 -10.35
C ILE A 752 -24.80 -19.02 -11.25
N TRP A 753 -23.71 -19.05 -12.03
CA TRP A 753 -23.33 -17.98 -12.95
C TRP A 753 -22.46 -18.54 -14.08
N PRO A 754 -22.54 -18.02 -15.31
CA PRO A 754 -23.39 -16.93 -15.81
C PRO A 754 -24.81 -17.39 -16.11
N LYS A 755 -25.78 -16.46 -16.10
CA LYS A 755 -27.12 -16.71 -16.65
C LYS A 755 -27.16 -16.60 -18.18
N ALA A 756 -26.15 -15.96 -18.78
CA ALA A 756 -25.94 -15.87 -20.23
C ALA A 756 -24.91 -16.92 -20.70
N ILE A 757 -25.04 -17.41 -21.93
CA ILE A 757 -24.26 -18.58 -22.41
C ILE A 757 -22.79 -18.25 -22.75
N ASP A 758 -22.44 -16.97 -22.93
CA ASP A 758 -21.11 -16.54 -23.40
C ASP A 758 -20.33 -15.74 -22.34
N ALA A 759 -19.89 -16.41 -21.28
CA ALA A 759 -18.97 -15.84 -20.31
C ALA A 759 -17.69 -16.68 -20.19
N PRO A 760 -16.54 -16.06 -19.85
CA PRO A 760 -15.28 -16.79 -19.69
C PRO A 760 -15.21 -17.62 -18.40
N VAL A 761 -16.31 -17.70 -17.64
CA VAL A 761 -16.35 -18.41 -16.35
C VAL A 761 -17.62 -19.22 -16.28
N ARG A 762 -17.58 -20.37 -15.62
CA ARG A 762 -18.75 -21.09 -15.14
C ARG A 762 -18.59 -21.41 -13.66
N ILE A 763 -19.64 -21.13 -12.90
CA ILE A 763 -19.74 -21.43 -11.47
C ILE A 763 -21.02 -22.22 -11.26
N ALA A 764 -20.88 -23.40 -10.67
CA ALA A 764 -21.98 -24.30 -10.42
C ALA A 764 -21.91 -24.86 -9.00
N ILE A 765 -23.06 -25.23 -8.44
CA ILE A 765 -23.15 -25.87 -7.13
C ILE A 765 -23.81 -27.24 -7.27
N ARG A 766 -23.42 -28.18 -6.41
CA ARG A 766 -24.14 -29.44 -6.20
C ARG A 766 -24.44 -29.58 -4.71
N GLU A 767 -25.70 -29.86 -4.40
CA GLU A 767 -26.15 -30.34 -3.10
C GLU A 767 -26.28 -31.87 -3.18
N GLY A 768 -25.83 -32.57 -2.14
CA GLY A 768 -25.79 -34.04 -2.07
C GLY A 768 -27.15 -34.73 -2.00
#